data_AF-A0AAP2RJU9-F1
#
_entry.id   AF-A0AAP2RJU9-F1
#
_cell.length_a   1.000
_cell.length_b   1.000
_cell.length_c   1.000
_cell.angle_alpha   90.00
_cell.angle_beta   90.00
_cell.angle_gamma   90.00
#
_symmetry.space_group_name_H-M   'P 1'
#
loop_
_entity.id
_entity.type
_entity.pdbx_description
1 polymer ?
#
loop_
_entity_poly.entity_id
_entity_poly.type
_entity_poly.pdbx_seq_one_letter_code
_entity_poly.pdbx_strand_id
1 'polypeptide(L)'
;MKKRLACLFMTAIVIFMSGFHPVRAAGEQGGDREAKAESEQIQGTRTVRVAYPIQAGLTDVDDQGRYTGYTYEYLQEVAQYTGWDYEFVEVPGDINDSLTTLMEMLENGEIDLMGGMVYNETTGQMFDYSSQSYGVKETVLQVLYDTVDNKLINSQIEQSFRIAAPAAAKQTREELEDFCEMNLVMPEYVDCVTVEEQLQALKNGQADMMVNSSMNYIEGVKTVARFSPKPFYFVTTKGKNAELLDELNAAMMNIEQVNPYFSNVLYEKYFSYSEETLMLSDEEKRYLESAGTLRIGVLKGQAPYQYQKEDGSLGGISIDLLDYVTENTGLQFEFVCVDTPEELYKRSENDEIDLVAGMPYDYDLAKERRLSMSQAYVSSQYVILMNEKCSEDDIGSGTLALTFSGYYGGEHEGGVVHYDSTDECIRAVAKGKADYTCVDAYTAQYFVNLPQYANLKLIPQAYKSREICFGIVKPGPQELISVLNKIILLIPEEEMQKILIRNTVQKQSFSVRSFIKANPLETIGLVAGILMLIILSLLYFLRQRARMSKQMALELKKHFRVYGLVNEYFLEYSFRDNKTIVSAPSKESGRPRLIVYDHNKAEDNENEEKQKELFYKILSSCDDGVHELQLFFEGDRHWVRIAIETVFDGEAPAYTLGKLNIIDEEKHEKDILLQKAQLDSLTHIYNSETLRKQIKEAVDNLQEREIGALLLFDVDNFKNVNDTYGHMQGDRVLIQVAELLKKSFRSNDIVGRPGGDEFTVYMNSIKDRRILMDKCQFLCEKVRELRLEDGKGLTISLGAALASRGDTYDELYTRADKALYQAKEKGRDRYQIWE
;
A
#
# COMPACT_ATOMS: atom_id res chain seq x y z
N MET A 1 11.28 3.51 5.29
CA MET A 1 10.68 4.81 4.89
C MET A 1 9.96 5.48 6.09
N LYS A 2 10.63 5.59 7.25
CA LYS A 2 10.06 5.98 8.57
C LYS A 2 10.61 7.30 9.14
N LYS A 3 11.26 8.16 8.33
CA LYS A 3 11.95 9.38 8.83
C LYS A 3 11.52 10.71 8.16
N ARG A 4 10.39 10.75 7.44
CA ARG A 4 9.91 12.01 6.82
C ARG A 4 8.50 12.45 7.21
N LEU A 5 7.82 11.75 8.11
CA LEU A 5 6.49 12.15 8.60
C LEU A 5 6.52 12.89 9.95
N ALA A 6 7.66 12.89 10.66
CA ALA A 6 7.79 13.50 11.99
C ALA A 6 8.01 15.04 11.98
N CYS A 7 8.22 15.66 10.82
CA CYS A 7 8.58 17.09 10.74
C CYS A 7 7.41 18.01 10.34
N LEU A 8 6.21 17.47 10.08
CA LEU A 8 5.01 18.27 9.76
C LEU A 8 3.98 18.33 10.89
N PHE A 9 4.19 17.59 11.98
CA PHE A 9 3.28 17.56 13.14
C PHE A 9 3.66 18.53 14.27
N MET A 10 4.81 19.20 14.19
CA MET A 10 5.30 20.09 15.26
C MET A 10 4.99 21.58 15.07
N THR A 11 4.27 21.96 14.02
CA THR A 11 3.99 23.38 13.69
C THR A 11 2.52 23.79 13.80
N ALA A 12 1.65 22.93 14.36
CA ALA A 12 0.23 23.22 14.55
C ALA A 12 -0.22 23.31 16.03
N ILE A 13 0.68 23.11 17.01
CA ILE A 13 0.36 23.11 18.45
C ILE A 13 0.76 24.43 19.16
N VAL A 14 1.05 25.50 18.41
CA VAL A 14 1.42 26.82 18.99
C VAL A 14 0.34 27.90 18.76
N ILE A 15 -0.83 27.57 18.18
CA ILE A 15 -1.87 28.58 17.85
C ILE A 15 -3.20 28.38 18.62
N PHE A 16 -3.31 27.43 19.55
CA PHE A 16 -4.56 27.18 20.31
C PHE A 16 -4.46 27.30 21.84
N MET A 17 -3.52 28.10 22.35
CA MET A 17 -3.47 28.49 23.77
C MET A 17 -3.37 30.01 23.96
N SER A 18 -4.34 30.73 23.41
CA SER A 18 -4.56 32.14 23.75
C SER A 18 -6.04 32.47 23.59
N GLY A 19 -6.84 32.15 24.62
CA GLY A 19 -8.28 32.34 24.52
C GLY A 19 -9.08 32.01 25.76
N PHE A 20 -8.61 32.34 26.97
CA PHE A 20 -9.51 32.53 28.11
C PHE A 20 -9.00 33.67 29.00
N HIS A 21 -9.72 34.78 28.97
CA HIS A 21 -9.60 35.90 29.90
C HIS A 21 -10.20 35.52 31.26
N PRO A 22 -9.56 35.86 32.38
CA PRO A 22 -10.20 35.85 33.69
C PRO A 22 -11.06 37.11 33.87
N VAL A 23 -12.31 36.91 34.25
CA VAL A 23 -13.22 37.99 34.67
C VAL A 23 -12.73 38.52 36.02
N ARG A 24 -12.44 39.83 36.04
CA ARG A 24 -12.26 40.64 37.26
C ARG A 24 -13.64 41.04 37.79
N ALA A 25 -13.88 40.82 39.08
CA ALA A 25 -14.77 41.66 39.88
C ALA A 25 -13.99 42.15 41.10
N ALA A 26 -14.11 43.45 41.38
CA ALA A 26 -13.35 44.20 42.36
C ALA A 26 -14.22 44.54 43.58
N GLY A 27 -13.55 44.71 44.74
CA GLY A 27 -13.84 45.81 45.65
C GLY A 27 -14.66 45.53 46.93
N GLU A 28 -13.92 45.35 48.03
CA GLU A 28 -14.06 46.06 49.32
C GLU A 28 -15.39 46.06 50.12
N GLN A 29 -15.40 45.46 51.33
CA GLN A 29 -15.28 46.14 52.65
C GLN A 29 -15.73 45.24 53.82
N GLY A 30 -14.83 45.09 54.81
CA GLY A 30 -15.12 45.26 56.25
C GLY A 30 -16.04 44.27 56.98
N GLY A 31 -15.49 43.58 57.98
CA GLY A 31 -16.28 42.98 59.06
C GLY A 31 -15.50 42.01 59.93
N ASP A 32 -14.76 42.54 60.90
CA ASP A 32 -14.25 41.80 62.06
C ASP A 32 -15.31 40.87 62.65
N ARG A 33 -14.98 39.57 62.80
CA ARG A 33 -15.42 38.74 63.93
C ARG A 33 -14.68 37.41 63.98
N GLU A 34 -14.03 37.20 65.12
CA GLU A 34 -13.77 35.91 65.76
C GLU A 34 -12.62 35.05 65.20
N ALA A 35 -11.40 35.58 65.35
CA ALA A 35 -10.24 34.75 65.64
C ALA A 35 -10.27 34.35 67.14
N LYS A 36 -10.98 33.26 67.48
CA LYS A 36 -10.85 32.54 68.75
C LYS A 36 -11.54 31.16 68.69
N ALA A 37 -10.83 30.18 68.15
CA ALA A 37 -10.96 28.74 68.45
C ALA A 37 -9.73 28.07 67.81
N GLU A 38 -8.66 27.97 68.60
CA GLU A 38 -8.13 26.69 69.07
C GLU A 38 -7.21 26.03 68.03
N SER A 39 -5.93 26.35 68.23
CA SER A 39 -4.82 25.48 67.86
C SER A 39 -4.97 24.14 68.57
N GLU A 40 -5.62 23.17 67.93
CA GLU A 40 -5.48 21.77 68.31
C GLU A 40 -4.08 21.29 67.93
N GLN A 41 -3.42 20.72 68.93
CA GLN A 41 -2.11 20.09 68.82
C GLN A 41 -2.19 18.95 67.79
N ILE A 42 -1.29 18.96 66.80
CA ILE A 42 -0.94 17.72 66.10
C ILE A 42 -0.26 16.85 67.16
N GLN A 43 -1.02 15.89 67.71
CA GLN A 43 -0.54 14.87 68.64
C GLN A 43 0.56 14.09 67.91
N GLY A 44 1.76 14.00 68.51
CA GLY A 44 2.86 13.22 67.92
C GLY A 44 2.45 11.76 67.77
N THR A 45 2.79 11.12 66.65
CA THR A 45 2.52 9.69 66.46
C THR A 45 3.23 8.89 67.55
N ARG A 46 2.46 8.02 68.22
CA ARG A 46 2.93 7.14 69.29
C ARG A 46 3.55 5.90 68.66
N THR A 47 4.83 5.63 68.96
CA THR A 47 5.45 4.35 68.59
C THR A 47 5.14 3.28 69.65
N VAL A 48 4.63 2.14 69.23
CA VAL A 48 4.30 0.98 70.06
C VAL A 48 5.22 -0.18 69.72
N ARG A 49 5.95 -0.71 70.71
CA ARG A 49 6.82 -1.88 70.54
C ARG A 49 6.01 -3.16 70.63
N VAL A 50 6.00 -3.96 69.56
CA VAL A 50 5.16 -5.16 69.45
C VAL A 50 6.04 -6.40 69.34
N ALA A 51 5.79 -7.40 70.19
CA ALA A 51 6.41 -8.70 70.08
C ALA A 51 6.01 -9.38 68.76
N TYR A 52 7.00 -9.85 67.99
CA TYR A 52 6.82 -10.42 66.67
C TYR A 52 7.54 -11.77 66.52
N PRO A 53 7.02 -12.85 67.14
CA PRO A 53 7.58 -14.20 66.96
C PRO A 53 7.31 -14.68 65.53
N ILE A 54 8.32 -15.15 64.80
CA ILE A 54 8.11 -15.60 63.41
C ILE A 54 7.29 -16.89 63.38
N GLN A 55 6.02 -16.77 62.97
CA GLN A 55 5.07 -17.86 62.83
C GLN A 55 4.32 -17.72 61.51
N ALA A 56 4.42 -18.74 60.66
CA ALA A 56 3.82 -18.79 59.33
C ALA A 56 2.33 -18.37 59.36
N GLY A 57 1.97 -17.41 58.50
CA GLY A 57 0.62 -16.87 58.36
C GLY A 57 0.14 -15.94 59.49
N LEU A 58 0.69 -16.03 60.71
CA LEU A 58 0.25 -15.20 61.85
C LEU A 58 1.09 -13.91 62.01
N THR A 59 2.41 -14.07 62.08
CA THR A 59 3.41 -13.01 62.27
C THR A 59 4.64 -13.45 61.47
N ASP A 60 4.67 -13.09 60.18
CA ASP A 60 5.54 -13.71 59.18
C ASP A 60 6.34 -12.65 58.41
N VAL A 61 7.30 -13.08 57.62
CA VAL A 61 8.11 -12.19 56.75
C VAL A 61 8.11 -12.73 55.33
N ASP A 62 7.86 -11.86 54.36
CA ASP A 62 7.88 -12.25 52.95
C ASP A 62 9.31 -12.48 52.42
N ASP A 63 9.43 -12.99 51.19
CA ASP A 63 10.73 -13.24 50.53
C ASP A 63 11.63 -11.99 50.41
N GLN A 64 11.06 -10.79 50.59
CA GLN A 64 11.77 -9.51 50.55
C GLN A 64 12.14 -8.99 51.95
N GLY A 65 11.83 -9.75 53.00
CA GLY A 65 12.08 -9.40 54.40
C GLY A 65 11.11 -8.35 54.96
N ARG A 66 9.92 -8.19 54.37
CA ARG A 66 8.87 -7.29 54.86
C ARG A 66 7.90 -8.07 55.75
N TYR A 67 7.47 -7.46 56.86
CA TYR A 67 6.48 -8.03 57.76
C TYR A 67 5.14 -8.28 57.05
N THR A 68 4.54 -9.44 57.32
CA THR A 68 3.27 -9.90 56.77
C THR A 68 2.55 -10.82 57.76
N GLY A 69 1.35 -11.29 57.43
CA GLY A 69 0.59 -12.18 58.31
C GLY A 69 -0.60 -11.50 58.98
N TYR A 70 -1.47 -12.35 59.51
CA TYR A 70 -2.74 -12.00 60.11
C TYR A 70 -2.63 -10.91 61.18
N THR A 71 -1.71 -11.07 62.14
CA THR A 71 -1.54 -10.13 63.25
C THR A 71 -0.93 -8.82 62.77
N TYR A 72 -0.04 -8.86 61.78
CA TYR A 72 0.53 -7.65 61.18
C TYR A 72 -0.55 -6.78 60.53
N GLU A 73 -1.36 -7.35 59.63
CA GLU A 73 -2.40 -6.58 58.94
C GLU A 73 -3.49 -6.10 59.89
N TYR A 74 -3.82 -6.90 60.92
CA TYR A 74 -4.76 -6.45 61.95
C TYR A 74 -4.21 -5.23 62.70
N LEU A 75 -2.93 -5.22 63.07
CA LEU A 75 -2.29 -4.06 63.69
C LEU A 75 -2.25 -2.86 62.74
N GLN A 76 -1.96 -3.05 61.46
CA GLN A 76 -2.00 -1.96 60.48
C GLN A 76 -3.39 -1.31 60.38
N GLU A 77 -4.46 -2.11 60.50
CA GLU A 77 -5.83 -1.60 60.56
C GLU A 77 -6.07 -0.83 61.86
N VAL A 78 -5.60 -1.33 63.01
CA VAL A 78 -5.65 -0.58 64.29
C VAL A 78 -4.96 0.77 64.15
N ALA A 79 -3.79 0.84 63.51
CA ALA A 79 -3.08 2.09 63.28
C ALA A 79 -3.87 3.11 62.44
N GLN A 80 -4.80 2.68 61.58
CA GLN A 80 -5.68 3.62 60.85
C GLN A 80 -6.59 4.41 61.80
N TYR A 81 -6.98 3.82 62.93
CA TYR A 81 -7.86 4.43 63.92
C TYR A 81 -7.10 5.13 65.04
N THR A 82 -5.92 4.63 65.42
CA THR A 82 -5.14 5.18 66.54
C THR A 82 -4.02 6.13 66.10
N GLY A 83 -3.58 6.09 64.84
CA GLY A 83 -2.40 6.81 64.36
C GLY A 83 -1.09 6.30 64.95
N TRP A 84 -1.03 5.05 65.40
CA TRP A 84 0.19 4.47 65.97
C TRP A 84 1.22 4.09 64.89
N ASP A 85 2.49 4.25 65.23
CA ASP A 85 3.61 3.63 64.53
C ASP A 85 4.01 2.34 65.28
N TYR A 86 4.40 1.28 64.58
CA TYR A 86 4.83 0.03 65.21
C TYR A 86 6.32 -0.23 65.06
N GLU A 87 6.95 -0.64 66.16
CA GLU A 87 8.31 -1.21 66.18
C GLU A 87 8.19 -2.69 66.52
N PHE A 88 8.45 -3.56 65.54
CA PHE A 88 8.37 -5.01 65.74
C PHE A 88 9.67 -5.54 66.36
N VAL A 89 9.53 -6.29 67.45
CA VAL A 89 10.63 -6.88 68.22
C VAL A 89 10.65 -8.39 67.99
N GLU A 90 11.70 -8.86 67.32
CA GLU A 90 11.91 -10.28 67.00
C GLU A 90 12.97 -10.90 67.91
N VAL A 91 12.75 -12.17 68.31
CA VAL A 91 13.76 -13.00 68.97
C VAL A 91 14.05 -14.22 68.09
N PRO A 92 15.26 -14.34 67.52
CA PRO A 92 15.61 -15.48 66.65
C PRO A 92 15.78 -16.75 67.49
N GLY A 93 15.23 -17.87 67.01
CA GLY A 93 15.33 -19.17 67.69
C GLY A 93 14.17 -20.09 67.35
N ASP A 94 14.03 -21.18 68.12
CA ASP A 94 12.81 -21.99 68.10
C ASP A 94 11.61 -21.14 68.53
N ILE A 95 10.44 -21.43 67.99
CA ILE A 95 9.22 -20.65 68.27
C ILE A 95 8.89 -20.63 69.77
N ASN A 96 9.10 -21.73 70.50
CA ASN A 96 8.79 -21.79 71.93
C ASN A 96 9.77 -20.93 72.74
N ASP A 97 11.06 -20.96 72.39
CA ASP A 97 12.09 -20.14 73.04
C ASP A 97 11.88 -18.66 72.76
N SER A 98 11.52 -18.32 71.51
CA SER A 98 11.20 -16.96 71.08
C SER A 98 9.99 -16.41 71.83
N LEU A 99 8.89 -17.17 71.88
CA LEU A 99 7.67 -16.80 72.61
C LEU A 99 7.96 -16.60 74.10
N THR A 100 8.70 -17.52 74.74
CA THR A 100 9.04 -17.40 76.16
C THR A 100 9.84 -16.12 76.43
N THR A 101 10.85 -15.85 75.60
CA THR A 101 11.68 -14.64 75.73
C THR A 101 10.87 -13.36 75.52
N LEU A 102 10.01 -13.31 74.49
CA LEU A 102 9.16 -12.16 74.20
C LEU A 102 8.13 -11.91 75.32
N MET A 103 7.60 -12.96 75.95
CA MET A 103 6.73 -12.83 77.11
C MET A 103 7.46 -12.26 78.33
N GLU A 104 8.71 -12.69 78.59
CA GLU A 104 9.54 -12.11 79.65
C GLU A 104 9.84 -10.62 79.38
N MET A 105 10.17 -10.27 78.13
CA MET A 105 10.39 -8.89 77.70
C MET A 105 9.12 -8.03 77.88
N LEU A 106 7.94 -8.58 77.57
CA LEU A 106 6.66 -7.93 77.83
C LEU A 106 6.40 -7.74 79.32
N GLU A 107 6.68 -8.73 80.17
CA GLU A 107 6.51 -8.61 81.63
C GLU A 107 7.44 -7.52 82.20
N ASN A 108 8.67 -7.46 81.71
CA ASN A 108 9.66 -6.46 82.08
C ASN A 108 9.34 -5.04 81.54
N GLY A 109 8.47 -4.93 80.53
CA GLY A 109 8.07 -3.65 79.90
C GLY A 109 9.02 -3.18 78.79
N GLU A 110 9.86 -4.09 78.27
CA GLU A 110 10.69 -3.86 77.08
C GLU A 110 9.86 -3.89 75.79
N ILE A 111 8.70 -4.55 75.84
CA ILE A 111 7.69 -4.61 74.79
C ILE A 111 6.38 -4.07 75.35
N ASP A 112 5.59 -3.40 74.53
CA ASP A 112 4.33 -2.76 74.95
C ASP A 112 3.11 -3.64 74.66
N LEU A 113 3.16 -4.44 73.58
CA LEU A 113 2.04 -5.24 73.09
C LEU A 113 2.50 -6.59 72.53
N MET A 114 1.71 -7.65 72.72
CA MET A 114 1.92 -8.96 72.09
C MET A 114 0.59 -9.53 71.59
N GLY A 115 0.57 -10.07 70.37
CA GLY A 115 -0.58 -10.77 69.79
C GLY A 115 -0.51 -12.29 69.94
N GLY A 116 -1.55 -12.99 69.50
CA GLY A 116 -1.59 -14.46 69.42
C GLY A 116 -1.86 -15.17 70.74
N MET A 117 -2.17 -14.41 71.79
CA MET A 117 -2.25 -14.94 73.16
C MET A 117 -3.62 -15.49 73.48
N VAL A 118 -3.67 -16.76 73.87
CA VAL A 118 -4.88 -17.39 74.41
C VAL A 118 -4.99 -17.09 75.90
N TYR A 119 -6.20 -16.80 76.37
CA TYR A 119 -6.43 -16.55 77.78
C TYR A 119 -6.34 -17.84 78.61
N ASN A 120 -5.61 -17.80 79.71
CA ASN A 120 -5.69 -18.77 80.80
C ASN A 120 -5.44 -18.06 82.15
N GLU A 121 -5.76 -18.72 83.27
CA GLU A 121 -5.65 -18.10 84.59
C GLU A 121 -4.22 -17.68 84.95
N THR A 122 -3.20 -18.40 84.49
CA THR A 122 -1.80 -18.11 84.79
C THR A 122 -1.34 -16.84 84.06
N THR A 123 -1.56 -16.75 82.76
CA THR A 123 -1.20 -15.57 81.97
C THR A 123 -2.05 -14.35 82.31
N GLY A 124 -3.32 -14.55 82.69
CA GLY A 124 -4.19 -13.48 83.20
C GLY A 124 -3.75 -12.87 84.53
N GLN A 125 -2.85 -13.53 85.27
CA GLN A 125 -2.21 -12.94 86.44
C GLN A 125 -1.05 -11.99 86.06
N MET A 126 -0.44 -12.19 84.89
CA MET A 126 0.74 -11.45 84.42
C MET A 126 0.41 -10.32 83.44
N PHE A 127 -0.64 -10.49 82.64
CA PHE A 127 -0.99 -9.58 81.55
C PHE A 127 -2.46 -9.13 81.59
N ASP A 128 -2.71 -7.93 81.06
CA ASP A 128 -4.04 -7.45 80.73
C ASP A 128 -4.34 -7.75 79.25
N TYR A 129 -5.54 -8.28 78.99
CA TYR A 129 -5.99 -8.74 77.68
C TYR A 129 -6.89 -7.70 77.02
N SER A 130 -6.86 -7.62 75.69
CA SER A 130 -7.86 -6.85 74.93
C SER A 130 -9.28 -7.36 75.25
N SER A 131 -10.24 -6.44 75.27
CA SER A 131 -11.63 -6.75 75.63
C SER A 131 -12.33 -7.64 74.59
N GLN A 132 -11.85 -7.61 73.35
CA GLN A 132 -12.29 -8.45 72.25
C GLN A 132 -11.13 -9.28 71.72
N SER A 133 -11.44 -10.48 71.26
CA SER A 133 -10.49 -11.31 70.51
C SER A 133 -10.36 -10.77 69.09
N TYR A 134 -9.14 -10.76 68.55
CA TYR A 134 -8.92 -10.34 67.17
C TYR A 134 -8.88 -11.52 66.19
N GLY A 135 -9.12 -12.74 66.68
CA GLY A 135 -9.33 -13.95 65.89
C GLY A 135 -9.57 -15.17 66.78
N VAL A 136 -9.90 -16.30 66.15
CA VAL A 136 -10.17 -17.58 66.82
C VAL A 136 -9.37 -18.68 66.13
N LYS A 137 -8.67 -19.50 66.91
CA LYS A 137 -8.08 -20.75 66.42
C LYS A 137 -8.92 -21.93 66.88
N GLU A 138 -9.06 -22.95 66.04
CA GLU A 138 -9.86 -24.14 66.32
C GLU A 138 -8.96 -25.37 66.27
N THR A 139 -9.31 -26.39 67.04
CA THR A 139 -8.74 -27.73 66.84
C THR A 139 -9.46 -28.37 65.65
N VAL A 140 -8.71 -28.95 64.73
CA VAL A 140 -9.25 -29.52 63.50
C VAL A 140 -8.87 -31.00 63.36
N LEU A 141 -9.79 -31.79 62.80
CA LEU A 141 -9.48 -33.12 62.29
C LEU A 141 -9.32 -33.05 60.77
N GLN A 142 -8.19 -33.58 60.31
CA GLN A 142 -7.82 -33.57 58.91
C GLN A 142 -7.57 -34.99 58.41
N VAL A 143 -7.90 -35.23 57.14
CA VAL A 143 -7.71 -36.51 56.44
C VAL A 143 -6.99 -36.26 55.12
N LEU A 144 -6.39 -37.29 54.53
CA LEU A 144 -5.87 -37.17 53.17
C LEU A 144 -7.03 -36.96 52.20
N TYR A 145 -6.80 -36.08 51.22
CA TYR A 145 -7.85 -35.63 50.31
C TYR A 145 -8.51 -36.78 49.52
N ASP A 146 -7.73 -37.75 49.08
CA ASP A 146 -8.19 -38.93 48.33
C ASP A 146 -9.13 -39.82 49.15
N THR A 147 -8.99 -39.84 50.48
CA THR A 147 -9.76 -40.70 51.38
C THR A 147 -10.98 -40.03 52.05
N VAL A 148 -11.27 -38.76 51.75
CA VAL A 148 -12.27 -37.95 52.47
C VAL A 148 -13.62 -38.64 52.63
N ASP A 149 -14.20 -39.15 51.53
CA ASP A 149 -15.56 -39.71 51.55
C ASP A 149 -15.70 -40.93 52.46
N ASN A 150 -14.61 -41.71 52.57
CA ASN A 150 -14.55 -42.88 53.45
C ASN A 150 -14.34 -42.53 54.92
N LYS A 151 -14.05 -41.26 55.24
CA LYS A 151 -13.63 -40.77 56.56
C LYS A 151 -14.50 -39.62 57.07
N LEU A 152 -15.70 -39.46 56.52
CA LEU A 152 -16.68 -38.50 57.02
C LEU A 152 -17.24 -38.94 58.38
N ILE A 153 -17.32 -37.98 59.30
CA ILE A 153 -17.87 -38.18 60.64
C ILE A 153 -19.40 -38.08 60.54
N ASN A 154 -20.07 -39.12 61.01
CA ASN A 154 -21.51 -39.23 61.08
C ASN A 154 -21.92 -39.46 62.52
N SER A 155 -22.39 -38.40 63.17
CA SER A 155 -22.81 -38.39 64.57
C SER A 155 -24.07 -39.23 64.88
N GLN A 156 -24.64 -39.92 63.90
CA GLN A 156 -25.80 -40.80 64.07
C GLN A 156 -25.42 -42.28 64.23
N ILE A 157 -24.17 -42.66 63.96
CA ILE A 157 -23.70 -44.05 64.02
C ILE A 157 -22.37 -44.12 64.77
N GLU A 158 -22.11 -45.23 65.45
CA GLU A 158 -20.80 -45.47 66.03
C GLU A 158 -19.76 -45.73 64.93
N GLN A 159 -18.67 -44.98 64.96
CA GLN A 159 -17.57 -45.11 64.00
C GLN A 159 -16.24 -45.23 64.74
N SER A 160 -15.30 -46.01 64.22
CA SER A 160 -13.95 -46.10 64.79
C SER A 160 -12.93 -45.58 63.79
N PHE A 161 -12.06 -44.69 64.26
CA PHE A 161 -11.01 -44.07 63.46
C PHE A 161 -9.68 -44.12 64.20
N ARG A 162 -8.61 -44.42 63.47
CA ARG A 162 -7.25 -44.26 63.98
C ARG A 162 -6.86 -42.80 63.85
N ILE A 163 -6.55 -42.13 64.95
CA ILE A 163 -6.29 -40.69 64.96
C ILE A 163 -4.85 -40.42 65.39
N ALA A 164 -4.04 -39.87 64.48
CA ALA A 164 -2.70 -39.38 64.76
C ALA A 164 -2.77 -38.11 65.61
N ALA A 165 -2.27 -38.19 66.84
CA ALA A 165 -2.34 -37.10 67.81
C ALA A 165 -1.00 -36.91 68.54
N PRO A 166 -0.67 -35.66 68.94
CA PRO A 166 0.55 -35.37 69.69
C PRO A 166 0.55 -36.03 71.07
N ALA A 167 1.55 -36.88 71.34
CA ALA A 167 1.63 -37.69 72.57
C ALA A 167 1.74 -36.85 73.86
N ALA A 168 2.40 -35.69 73.78
CA ALA A 168 2.67 -34.81 74.93
C ALA A 168 1.57 -33.73 75.16
N ALA A 169 0.64 -33.54 74.23
CA ALA A 169 -0.32 -32.44 74.29
C ALA A 169 -1.62 -32.86 74.99
N LYS A 170 -1.59 -32.94 76.32
CA LYS A 170 -2.71 -33.38 77.15
C LYS A 170 -4.02 -32.63 76.85
N GLN A 171 -3.96 -31.30 76.72
CA GLN A 171 -5.14 -30.48 76.45
C GLN A 171 -5.78 -30.79 75.09
N THR A 172 -4.97 -30.91 74.02
CA THR A 172 -5.47 -31.28 72.69
C THR A 172 -6.10 -32.67 72.68
N ARG A 173 -5.63 -33.58 73.53
CA ARG A 173 -6.19 -34.92 73.68
C ARG A 173 -7.56 -34.90 74.37
N GLU A 174 -7.69 -34.15 75.46
CA GLU A 174 -8.98 -33.94 76.14
C GLU A 174 -10.01 -33.32 75.18
N GLU A 175 -9.61 -32.32 74.40
CA GLU A 175 -10.49 -31.70 73.39
C GLU A 175 -10.95 -32.68 72.30
N LEU A 176 -10.06 -33.56 71.86
CA LEU A 176 -10.40 -34.60 70.90
C LEU A 176 -11.33 -35.65 71.51
N GLU A 177 -11.10 -36.04 72.77
CA GLU A 177 -11.96 -36.98 73.50
C GLU A 177 -13.38 -36.44 73.61
N ASP A 178 -13.55 -35.19 74.06
CA ASP A 178 -14.85 -34.52 74.15
C ASP A 178 -15.57 -34.51 72.80
N PHE A 179 -14.85 -34.15 71.72
CA PHE A 179 -15.42 -34.16 70.38
C PHE A 179 -15.82 -35.57 69.92
N CYS A 180 -14.98 -36.57 70.18
CA CYS A 180 -15.24 -37.95 69.80
C CYS A 180 -16.48 -38.51 70.52
N GLU A 181 -16.59 -38.28 71.83
CA GLU A 181 -17.75 -38.69 72.63
C GLU A 181 -19.05 -38.06 72.14
N MET A 182 -19.04 -36.76 71.83
CA MET A 182 -20.21 -36.06 71.31
C MET A 182 -20.66 -36.54 69.93
N ASN A 183 -19.76 -37.13 69.14
CA ASN A 183 -20.01 -37.54 67.77
C ASN A 183 -20.00 -39.06 67.56
N LEU A 184 -20.07 -39.87 68.63
CA LEU A 184 -20.05 -41.34 68.57
C LEU A 184 -18.82 -41.91 67.83
N VAL A 185 -17.70 -41.20 67.91
CA VAL A 185 -16.42 -41.64 67.37
C VAL A 185 -15.63 -42.35 68.46
N MET A 186 -15.13 -43.55 68.14
CA MET A 186 -14.28 -44.38 69.00
C MET A 186 -12.83 -44.25 68.50
N PRO A 187 -12.02 -43.34 69.08
CA PRO A 187 -10.67 -43.06 68.59
C PRO A 187 -9.69 -44.16 69.00
N GLU A 188 -8.91 -44.64 68.03
CA GLU A 188 -7.68 -45.41 68.27
C GLU A 188 -6.49 -44.47 68.06
N TYR A 189 -5.79 -44.11 69.15
CA TYR A 189 -4.74 -43.10 69.05
C TYR A 189 -3.44 -43.66 68.46
N VAL A 190 -2.89 -42.93 67.49
CA VAL A 190 -1.53 -43.10 67.00
C VAL A 190 -0.71 -41.95 67.57
N ASP A 191 0.07 -42.25 68.61
CA ASP A 191 0.89 -41.26 69.30
C ASP A 191 2.06 -40.80 68.40
N CYS A 192 2.11 -39.50 68.11
CA CYS A 192 3.17 -38.87 67.34
C CYS A 192 3.87 -37.77 68.15
N VAL A 193 5.13 -37.49 67.86
CA VAL A 193 5.91 -36.41 68.50
C VAL A 193 5.83 -35.11 67.68
N THR A 194 5.82 -35.22 66.36
CA THR A 194 5.82 -34.07 65.45
C THR A 194 4.65 -34.12 64.46
N VAL A 195 4.30 -32.95 63.91
CA VAL A 195 3.27 -32.84 62.86
C VAL A 195 3.65 -33.64 61.61
N GLU A 196 4.94 -33.68 61.27
CA GLU A 196 5.44 -34.49 60.13
C GLU A 196 5.20 -35.99 60.37
N GLU A 197 5.42 -36.50 61.59
CA GLU A 197 5.09 -37.88 61.94
C GLU A 197 3.59 -38.17 61.81
N GLN A 198 2.73 -37.23 62.22
CA GLN A 198 1.27 -37.37 62.04
C GLN A 198 0.89 -37.47 60.56
N LEU A 199 1.49 -36.62 59.71
CA LEU A 199 1.26 -36.63 58.27
C LEU A 199 1.77 -37.92 57.61
N GLN A 200 2.93 -38.43 58.03
CA GLN A 200 3.45 -39.72 57.56
C GLN A 200 2.57 -40.90 58.02
N ALA A 201 2.01 -40.85 59.23
CA ALA A 201 1.07 -41.86 59.72
C ALA A 201 -0.20 -41.89 58.86
N LEU A 202 -0.70 -40.73 58.42
CA LEU A 202 -1.79 -40.64 57.44
C LEU A 202 -1.39 -41.24 56.09
N LYS A 203 -0.28 -40.78 55.50
CA LYS A 203 0.20 -41.22 54.16
C LYS A 203 0.47 -42.72 54.08
N ASN A 204 0.95 -43.33 55.17
CA ASN A 204 1.22 -44.75 55.24
C ASN A 204 0.00 -45.59 55.66
N GLY A 205 -1.17 -44.96 55.86
CA GLY A 205 -2.41 -45.63 56.28
C GLY A 205 -2.36 -46.20 57.70
N GLN A 206 -1.42 -45.73 58.54
CA GLN A 206 -1.35 -46.08 59.96
C GLN A 206 -2.41 -45.34 60.79
N ALA A 207 -2.69 -44.09 60.41
CA ALA A 207 -3.80 -43.29 60.92
C ALA A 207 -4.81 -43.02 59.80
N ASP A 208 -6.07 -42.84 60.19
CA ASP A 208 -7.17 -42.43 59.32
C ASP A 208 -7.37 -40.91 59.33
N MET A 209 -7.08 -40.26 60.47
CA MET A 209 -7.23 -38.82 60.68
C MET A 209 -6.02 -38.29 61.44
N MET A 210 -5.74 -36.98 61.35
CA MET A 210 -4.79 -36.30 62.21
C MET A 210 -5.45 -35.11 62.92
N VAL A 211 -5.04 -34.86 64.15
CA VAL A 211 -5.40 -33.63 64.88
C VAL A 211 -4.40 -32.55 64.56
N ASN A 212 -4.91 -31.35 64.25
CA ASN A 212 -4.09 -30.18 63.98
C ASN A 212 -4.80 -28.89 64.48
N SER A 213 -4.18 -27.74 64.29
CA SER A 213 -4.73 -26.41 64.53
C SER A 213 -5.23 -25.79 63.23
N SER A 214 -6.36 -25.08 63.25
CA SER A 214 -6.91 -24.34 62.09
C SER A 214 -6.01 -23.21 61.58
N MET A 215 -4.98 -22.86 62.36
CA MET A 215 -3.94 -21.87 62.03
C MET A 215 -2.59 -22.51 61.70
N ASN A 216 -2.56 -23.82 61.44
CA ASN A 216 -1.37 -24.53 61.00
C ASN A 216 -1.68 -25.26 59.69
N TYR A 217 -1.20 -24.70 58.58
CA TYR A 217 -1.45 -25.26 57.25
C TYR A 217 -0.61 -26.50 56.99
N ILE A 218 -1.22 -27.52 56.38
CA ILE A 218 -0.56 -28.74 55.92
C ILE A 218 -1.06 -29.06 54.52
N GLU A 219 -0.14 -29.25 53.59
CA GLU A 219 -0.45 -29.58 52.20
C GLU A 219 -0.96 -31.03 52.05
N GLY A 220 -1.98 -31.23 51.21
CA GLY A 220 -2.51 -32.55 50.84
C GLY A 220 -3.50 -33.16 51.85
N VAL A 221 -3.92 -32.41 52.86
CA VAL A 221 -4.95 -32.82 53.82
C VAL A 221 -6.15 -31.88 53.80
N LYS A 222 -7.34 -32.43 54.04
CA LYS A 222 -8.61 -31.69 54.10
C LYS A 222 -9.18 -31.74 55.50
N THR A 223 -9.65 -30.59 55.99
CA THR A 223 -10.37 -30.49 57.26
C THR A 223 -11.78 -31.08 57.13
N VAL A 224 -12.10 -32.05 57.99
CA VAL A 224 -13.42 -32.72 58.03
C VAL A 224 -14.20 -32.39 59.30
N ALA A 225 -13.53 -31.89 60.34
CA ALA A 225 -14.19 -31.33 61.52
C ALA A 225 -13.38 -30.18 62.12
N ARG A 226 -14.08 -29.20 62.69
CA ARG A 226 -13.52 -28.09 63.47
C ARG A 226 -14.25 -28.04 64.82
N PHE A 227 -13.52 -27.91 65.91
CA PHE A 227 -14.07 -27.90 67.27
C PHE A 227 -13.13 -27.19 68.25
N SER A 228 -13.61 -26.98 69.48
CA SER A 228 -12.86 -26.32 70.55
C SER A 228 -12.29 -24.94 70.14
N PRO A 229 -13.16 -23.97 69.77
CA PRO A 229 -12.71 -22.63 69.38
C PRO A 229 -12.02 -21.91 70.55
N LYS A 230 -10.83 -21.39 70.29
CA LYS A 230 -9.97 -20.68 71.23
C LYS A 230 -9.73 -19.26 70.73
N PRO A 231 -10.42 -18.26 71.28
CA PRO A 231 -10.13 -16.87 70.96
C PRO A 231 -8.71 -16.51 71.41
N PHE A 232 -8.03 -15.71 70.60
CA PHE A 232 -6.74 -15.12 70.96
C PHE A 232 -6.80 -13.60 70.89
N TYR A 233 -5.95 -12.98 71.69
CA TYR A 233 -6.06 -11.59 72.10
C TYR A 233 -4.72 -10.89 71.98
N PHE A 234 -4.78 -9.57 71.95
CA PHE A 234 -3.62 -8.76 72.26
C PHE A 234 -3.48 -8.64 73.77
N VAL A 235 -2.24 -8.59 74.26
CA VAL A 235 -1.94 -8.48 75.68
C VAL A 235 -0.89 -7.42 75.94
N THR A 236 -0.97 -6.81 77.12
CA THR A 236 0.03 -5.88 77.64
C THR A 236 0.36 -6.19 79.10
N THR A 237 1.44 -5.63 79.64
CA THR A 237 1.83 -5.85 81.05
C THR A 237 0.73 -5.39 81.99
N LYS A 238 0.35 -6.25 82.93
CA LYS A 238 -0.76 -6.00 83.85
C LYS A 238 -0.60 -4.70 84.64
N GLY A 239 -1.59 -3.83 84.54
CA GLY A 239 -1.68 -2.55 85.24
C GLY A 239 -0.69 -1.47 84.79
N LYS A 240 0.14 -1.70 83.75
CA LYS A 240 1.11 -0.70 83.27
C LYS A 240 0.60 0.12 82.09
N ASN A 241 -0.14 -0.48 81.16
CA ASN A 241 -0.47 0.10 79.86
C ASN A 241 -1.99 0.18 79.62
N ALA A 242 -2.75 0.58 80.64
CA ALA A 242 -4.22 0.66 80.55
C ALA A 242 -4.69 1.62 79.43
N GLU A 243 -4.05 2.77 79.28
CA GLU A 243 -4.37 3.75 78.22
C GLU A 243 -4.13 3.18 76.81
N LEU A 244 -3.03 2.44 76.62
CA LEU A 244 -2.76 1.75 75.35
C LEU A 244 -3.83 0.70 75.06
N LEU A 245 -4.23 -0.05 76.09
CA LEU A 245 -5.25 -1.09 75.95
C LEU A 245 -6.63 -0.50 75.67
N ASP A 246 -6.98 0.64 76.26
CA ASP A 246 -8.24 1.36 76.01
C ASP A 246 -8.30 1.89 74.57
N GLU A 247 -7.21 2.51 74.09
CA GLU A 247 -7.07 2.96 72.68
C GLU A 247 -7.19 1.78 71.70
N LEU A 248 -6.51 0.67 71.99
CA LEU A 248 -6.58 -0.55 71.20
C LEU A 248 -8.00 -1.12 71.15
N ASN A 249 -8.64 -1.25 72.32
CA ASN A 249 -10.00 -1.78 72.41
C ASN A 249 -11.00 -0.91 71.66
N ALA A 250 -10.84 0.43 71.72
CA ALA A 250 -11.67 1.34 70.95
C ALA A 250 -11.46 1.16 69.44
N ALA A 251 -10.21 1.03 68.97
CA ALA A 251 -9.92 0.77 67.56
C ALA A 251 -10.50 -0.56 67.10
N MET A 252 -10.28 -1.65 67.87
CA MET A 252 -10.84 -2.97 67.58
C MET A 252 -12.37 -2.94 67.48
N MET A 253 -13.04 -2.24 68.38
CA MET A 253 -14.49 -2.10 68.35
C MET A 253 -14.97 -1.31 67.12
N ASN A 254 -14.22 -0.29 66.67
CA ASN A 254 -14.55 0.43 65.44
C ASN A 254 -14.36 -0.45 64.19
N ILE A 255 -13.26 -1.21 64.12
CA ILE A 255 -13.01 -2.16 63.02
C ILE A 255 -14.17 -3.14 62.90
N GLU A 256 -14.57 -3.76 64.00
CA GLU A 256 -15.67 -4.74 64.01
C GLU A 256 -17.02 -4.11 63.66
N GLN A 257 -17.29 -2.87 64.09
CA GLN A 257 -18.54 -2.18 63.74
C GLN A 257 -18.61 -1.78 62.27
N VAL A 258 -17.49 -1.39 61.67
CA VAL A 258 -17.42 -0.97 60.27
C VAL A 258 -17.35 -2.19 59.35
N ASN A 259 -16.57 -3.21 59.73
CA ASN A 259 -16.37 -4.44 58.99
C ASN A 259 -16.39 -5.68 59.93
N PRO A 260 -17.59 -6.25 60.22
CA PRO A 260 -17.73 -7.44 61.07
C PRO A 260 -17.07 -8.71 60.53
N TYR A 261 -16.60 -8.69 59.28
CA TYR A 261 -15.96 -9.83 58.62
C TYR A 261 -14.44 -9.68 58.53
N PHE A 262 -13.86 -8.61 59.07
CA PHE A 262 -12.45 -8.30 58.89
C PHE A 262 -11.52 -9.44 59.35
N SER A 263 -11.75 -9.96 60.56
CA SER A 263 -11.01 -11.11 61.11
C SER A 263 -11.17 -12.38 60.26
N ASN A 264 -12.37 -12.65 59.74
CA ASN A 264 -12.62 -13.79 58.85
C ASN A 264 -11.91 -13.62 57.50
N VAL A 265 -11.91 -12.42 56.92
CA VAL A 265 -11.19 -12.14 55.66
C VAL A 265 -9.68 -12.35 55.83
N LEU A 266 -9.11 -11.88 56.95
CA LEU A 266 -7.70 -12.15 57.26
C LEU A 266 -7.45 -13.64 57.49
N TYR A 267 -8.37 -14.35 58.16
CA TYR A 267 -8.24 -15.79 58.38
C TYR A 267 -8.20 -16.53 57.04
N GLU A 268 -9.15 -16.23 56.14
CA GLU A 268 -9.20 -16.84 54.82
C GLU A 268 -7.93 -16.54 54.02
N LYS A 269 -7.44 -15.29 54.05
CA LYS A 269 -6.22 -14.90 53.34
C LYS A 269 -4.96 -15.67 53.78
N TYR A 270 -4.81 -15.94 55.07
CA TYR A 270 -3.56 -16.47 55.63
C TYR A 270 -3.61 -17.96 55.99
N PHE A 271 -4.81 -18.52 56.20
CA PHE A 271 -5.00 -19.88 56.68
C PHE A 271 -5.97 -20.73 55.85
N SER A 272 -6.72 -20.13 54.90
CA SER A 272 -7.52 -20.87 53.92
C SER A 272 -6.85 -20.80 52.54
N TYR A 273 -6.14 -21.86 52.15
CA TYR A 273 -5.50 -21.89 50.84
C TYR A 273 -6.45 -22.40 49.74
N SER A 274 -6.47 -21.69 48.61
CA SER A 274 -6.99 -22.18 47.33
C SER A 274 -5.95 -23.13 46.74
N GLU A 275 -6.23 -24.45 46.74
CA GLU A 275 -5.33 -25.44 46.16
C GLU A 275 -4.92 -25.04 44.72
N GLU A 276 -3.66 -25.17 44.32
CA GLU A 276 -3.26 -24.99 42.91
C GLU A 276 -3.41 -26.29 42.10
N THR A 277 -3.58 -27.41 42.80
CA THR A 277 -3.66 -28.74 42.22
C THR A 277 -5.06 -29.31 42.41
N LEU A 278 -5.63 -29.87 41.34
CA LEU A 278 -6.92 -30.57 41.40
C LEU A 278 -6.79 -31.85 42.22
N MET A 279 -7.28 -31.79 43.46
CA MET A 279 -7.40 -32.95 44.32
C MET A 279 -8.81 -33.57 44.20
N LEU A 280 -8.85 -34.87 43.94
CA LEU A 280 -10.09 -35.63 43.74
C LEU A 280 -10.19 -36.77 44.77
N SER A 281 -11.40 -37.00 45.26
CA SER A 281 -11.69 -38.16 46.11
C SER A 281 -11.73 -39.46 45.29
N ASP A 282 -11.63 -40.60 45.97
CA ASP A 282 -11.73 -41.90 45.31
C ASP A 282 -13.09 -42.16 44.64
N GLU A 283 -14.18 -41.55 45.11
CA GLU A 283 -15.49 -41.61 44.44
C GLU A 283 -15.51 -40.78 43.16
N GLU A 284 -14.97 -39.56 43.22
CA GLU A 284 -14.87 -38.68 42.05
C GLU A 284 -13.98 -39.27 40.97
N LYS A 285 -12.82 -39.84 41.33
CA LYS A 285 -11.93 -40.54 40.38
C LYS A 285 -12.65 -41.70 39.68
N ARG A 286 -13.35 -42.55 40.45
CA ARG A 286 -14.14 -43.66 39.90
C ARG A 286 -15.27 -43.16 39.00
N TYR A 287 -15.91 -42.05 39.36
CA TYR A 287 -16.90 -41.41 38.51
C TYR A 287 -16.28 -40.95 37.19
N LEU A 288 -15.16 -40.23 37.22
CA LEU A 288 -14.47 -39.77 36.00
C LEU A 288 -14.08 -40.92 35.07
N GLU A 289 -13.63 -42.05 35.62
CA GLU A 289 -13.30 -43.26 34.85
C GLU A 289 -14.53 -43.92 34.19
N SER A 290 -15.73 -43.73 34.75
CA SER A 290 -16.95 -44.42 34.32
C SER A 290 -18.03 -43.51 33.70
N ALA A 291 -17.87 -42.19 33.77
CA ALA A 291 -18.86 -41.20 33.35
C ALA A 291 -19.18 -41.24 31.85
N GLY A 292 -18.26 -41.70 31.00
CA GLY A 292 -18.42 -41.74 29.55
C GLY A 292 -18.53 -40.33 28.94
N THR A 293 -19.30 -40.21 27.85
CA THR A 293 -19.56 -38.92 27.19
C THR A 293 -20.88 -38.32 27.70
N LEU A 294 -20.83 -37.11 28.24
CA LEU A 294 -21.98 -36.39 28.79
C LEU A 294 -22.59 -35.47 27.72
N ARG A 295 -23.93 -35.45 27.62
CA ARG A 295 -24.66 -34.62 26.65
C ARG A 295 -24.91 -33.25 27.24
N ILE A 296 -24.42 -32.21 26.57
CA ILE A 296 -24.49 -30.83 27.02
C ILE A 296 -25.45 -30.03 26.16
N GLY A 297 -26.51 -29.50 26.77
CA GLY A 297 -27.39 -28.53 26.13
C GLY A 297 -26.71 -27.16 26.00
N VAL A 298 -26.70 -26.63 24.77
CA VAL A 298 -26.07 -25.35 24.41
C VAL A 298 -27.04 -24.46 23.65
N LEU A 299 -27.16 -23.19 24.04
CA LEU A 299 -27.92 -22.19 23.28
C LEU A 299 -27.10 -21.60 22.13
N LYS A 300 -27.69 -21.53 20.94
CA LYS A 300 -27.02 -20.99 19.74
C LYS A 300 -26.89 -19.46 19.73
N GLY A 301 -27.73 -18.75 20.49
CA GLY A 301 -27.91 -17.30 20.40
C GLY A 301 -27.52 -16.48 21.63
N GLN A 302 -26.71 -17.02 22.56
CA GLN A 302 -26.40 -16.38 23.85
C GLN A 302 -24.93 -15.96 23.97
N ALA A 303 -24.41 -15.25 22.96
CA ALA A 303 -23.08 -14.67 23.03
C ALA A 303 -22.97 -13.62 24.16
N PRO A 304 -21.84 -13.55 24.89
CA PRO A 304 -20.58 -14.28 24.72
C PRO A 304 -20.48 -15.59 25.54
N TYR A 305 -21.55 -16.04 26.19
CA TYR A 305 -21.50 -17.22 27.06
C TYR A 305 -21.53 -18.52 26.27
N GLN A 306 -22.47 -18.63 25.33
CA GLN A 306 -22.63 -19.79 24.46
C GLN A 306 -23.33 -19.38 23.17
N TYR A 307 -22.71 -19.68 22.03
CA TYR A 307 -23.29 -19.37 20.73
C TYR A 307 -22.68 -20.22 19.63
N GLN A 308 -23.37 -20.28 18.50
CA GLN A 308 -22.85 -20.89 17.28
C GLN A 308 -22.27 -19.79 16.37
N LYS A 309 -21.04 -19.99 15.90
CA LYS A 309 -20.38 -19.11 14.92
C LYS A 309 -20.92 -19.36 13.51
N GLU A 310 -20.61 -18.45 12.58
CA GLU A 310 -21.04 -18.56 11.18
C GLU A 310 -20.48 -19.82 10.47
N ASP A 311 -19.35 -20.35 10.91
CA ASP A 311 -18.75 -21.59 10.38
C ASP A 311 -19.37 -22.87 10.96
N GLY A 312 -20.34 -22.74 11.86
CA GLY A 312 -21.02 -23.83 12.55
C GLY A 312 -20.32 -24.31 13.81
N SER A 313 -19.12 -23.82 14.14
CA SER A 313 -18.43 -24.15 15.38
C SER A 313 -19.12 -23.50 16.58
N LEU A 314 -19.01 -24.12 17.75
CA LEU A 314 -19.42 -23.48 19.00
C LEU A 314 -18.35 -22.49 19.48
N GLY A 315 -18.80 -21.51 20.26
CA GLY A 315 -17.93 -20.59 20.97
C GLY A 315 -18.65 -19.97 22.16
N GLY A 316 -17.86 -19.38 23.06
CA GLY A 316 -18.35 -18.69 24.23
C GLY A 316 -17.65 -19.14 25.50
N ILE A 317 -17.80 -18.34 26.55
CA ILE A 317 -17.17 -18.56 27.86
C ILE A 317 -17.52 -19.93 28.44
N SER A 318 -18.79 -20.35 28.35
CA SER A 318 -19.23 -21.67 28.80
C SER A 318 -18.54 -22.81 28.04
N ILE A 319 -18.31 -22.63 26.74
CA ILE A 319 -17.70 -23.66 25.88
C ILE A 319 -16.21 -23.77 26.19
N ASP A 320 -15.51 -22.64 26.26
CA ASP A 320 -14.09 -22.61 26.61
C ASP A 320 -13.84 -23.14 28.04
N LEU A 321 -14.78 -22.94 28.98
CA LEU A 321 -14.70 -23.54 30.31
C LEU A 321 -14.95 -25.05 30.31
N LEU A 322 -15.81 -25.56 29.45
CA LEU A 322 -15.99 -27.01 29.28
C LEU A 322 -14.75 -27.66 28.62
N ASP A 323 -14.08 -26.95 27.72
CA ASP A 323 -12.77 -27.38 27.20
C ASP A 323 -11.74 -27.44 28.34
N TYR A 324 -11.69 -26.43 29.21
CA TYR A 324 -10.83 -26.44 30.40
C TYR A 324 -11.15 -27.60 31.36
N VAL A 325 -12.44 -27.89 31.59
CA VAL A 325 -12.88 -29.06 32.38
C VAL A 325 -12.39 -30.36 31.73
N THR A 326 -12.51 -30.48 30.40
CA THR A 326 -12.04 -31.64 29.63
C THR A 326 -10.53 -31.84 29.78
N GLU A 327 -9.75 -30.78 29.66
CA GLU A 327 -8.28 -30.81 29.78
C GLU A 327 -7.81 -31.26 31.18
N ASN A 328 -8.55 -30.89 32.23
CA ASN A 328 -8.16 -31.16 33.63
C ASN A 328 -8.74 -32.47 34.20
N THR A 329 -9.85 -32.99 33.65
CA THR A 329 -10.53 -34.20 34.18
C THR A 329 -10.59 -35.37 33.22
N GLY A 330 -10.43 -35.13 31.91
CA GLY A 330 -10.68 -36.12 30.88
C GLY A 330 -12.16 -36.36 30.56
N LEU A 331 -13.11 -35.68 31.22
CA LEU A 331 -14.53 -35.75 30.86
C LEU A 331 -14.75 -35.42 29.38
N GLN A 332 -15.63 -36.16 28.72
CA GLN A 332 -15.95 -35.94 27.31
C GLN A 332 -17.36 -35.41 27.17
N PHE A 333 -17.55 -34.48 26.24
CA PHE A 333 -18.82 -33.79 26.06
C PHE A 333 -19.36 -33.92 24.63
N GLU A 334 -20.65 -34.21 24.52
CA GLU A 334 -21.42 -34.17 23.26
C GLU A 334 -22.40 -32.99 23.30
N PHE A 335 -22.27 -32.03 22.38
CA PHE A 335 -23.06 -30.81 22.42
C PHE A 335 -24.40 -30.93 21.67
N VAL A 336 -25.50 -30.70 22.37
CA VAL A 336 -26.87 -30.63 21.86
C VAL A 336 -27.29 -29.17 21.72
N CYS A 337 -27.23 -28.65 20.49
CA CYS A 337 -27.48 -27.24 20.21
C CYS A 337 -28.96 -26.94 19.99
N VAL A 338 -29.50 -25.94 20.69
CA VAL A 338 -30.91 -25.51 20.60
C VAL A 338 -31.02 -24.00 20.41
N ASP A 339 -32.16 -23.55 19.86
CA ASP A 339 -32.39 -22.15 19.51
C ASP A 339 -32.97 -21.34 20.68
N THR A 340 -33.82 -21.93 21.53
CA THR A 340 -34.48 -21.24 22.64
C THR A 340 -34.24 -21.88 24.01
N PRO A 341 -34.23 -21.09 25.11
CA PRO A 341 -34.13 -21.63 26.47
C PRO A 341 -35.24 -22.64 26.82
N GLU A 342 -36.45 -22.43 26.32
CA GLU A 342 -37.58 -23.35 26.57
C GLU A 342 -37.34 -24.72 25.93
N GLU A 343 -36.76 -24.77 24.74
CA GLU A 343 -36.38 -26.05 24.12
C GLU A 343 -35.25 -26.73 24.92
N LEU A 344 -34.26 -25.95 25.38
CA LEU A 344 -33.16 -26.42 26.20
C LEU A 344 -33.66 -27.12 27.47
N TYR A 345 -34.52 -26.46 28.23
CA TYR A 345 -35.04 -27.00 29.47
C TYR A 345 -36.02 -28.16 29.24
N LYS A 346 -36.77 -28.16 28.15
CA LYS A 346 -37.62 -29.31 27.79
C LYS A 346 -36.79 -30.56 27.48
N ARG A 347 -35.64 -30.40 26.84
CA ARG A 347 -34.69 -31.52 26.61
C ARG A 347 -34.06 -32.01 27.92
N SER A 348 -33.77 -31.10 28.84
CA SER A 348 -33.37 -31.45 30.22
C SER A 348 -34.46 -32.26 30.93
N GLU A 349 -35.72 -31.83 30.87
CA GLU A 349 -36.85 -32.51 31.51
C GLU A 349 -37.12 -33.91 30.91
N ASN A 350 -36.75 -34.13 29.64
CA ASN A 350 -36.85 -35.40 28.92
C ASN A 350 -35.61 -36.31 29.06
N ASP A 351 -34.62 -35.94 29.88
CA ASP A 351 -33.35 -36.65 30.04
C ASP A 351 -32.57 -36.81 28.70
N GLU A 352 -32.76 -35.88 27.75
CA GLU A 352 -32.03 -35.83 26.46
C GLU A 352 -30.64 -35.18 26.60
N ILE A 353 -30.44 -34.41 27.66
CA ILE A 353 -29.16 -33.79 28.04
C ILE A 353 -28.88 -34.07 29.52
N ASP A 354 -27.60 -34.10 29.87
CA ASP A 354 -27.11 -34.37 31.23
C ASP A 354 -26.68 -33.06 31.94
N LEU A 355 -26.25 -32.06 31.15
CA LEU A 355 -25.77 -30.77 31.63
C LEU A 355 -26.21 -29.61 30.72
N VAL A 356 -26.42 -28.43 31.29
CA VAL A 356 -26.66 -27.16 30.61
C VAL A 356 -25.41 -26.30 30.73
N ALA A 357 -24.83 -25.90 29.59
CA ALA A 357 -23.51 -25.25 29.54
C ALA A 357 -23.48 -23.86 30.18
N GLY A 358 -24.58 -23.10 30.12
CA GLY A 358 -24.64 -21.78 30.71
C GLY A 358 -26.06 -21.37 31.03
N MET A 359 -26.39 -21.34 32.32
CA MET A 359 -27.69 -20.86 32.81
C MET A 359 -27.50 -19.80 33.91
N PRO A 360 -28.50 -18.96 34.16
CA PRO A 360 -28.48 -18.06 35.31
C PRO A 360 -28.36 -18.84 36.62
N TYR A 361 -27.55 -18.34 37.56
CA TYR A 361 -27.48 -18.86 38.93
C TYR A 361 -28.74 -18.41 39.71
N ASP A 362 -29.81 -19.18 39.55
CA ASP A 362 -31.14 -18.88 40.08
C ASP A 362 -31.80 -20.15 40.65
N TYR A 363 -32.06 -20.14 41.96
CA TYR A 363 -32.63 -21.29 42.67
C TYR A 363 -34.07 -21.62 42.26
N ASP A 364 -34.88 -20.61 41.93
CA ASP A 364 -36.27 -20.83 41.53
C ASP A 364 -36.33 -21.45 40.14
N LEU A 365 -35.51 -20.94 39.21
CA LEU A 365 -35.33 -21.54 37.88
C LEU A 365 -34.81 -22.97 37.97
N ALA A 366 -33.76 -23.22 38.76
CA ALA A 366 -33.19 -24.56 38.93
C ALA A 366 -34.20 -25.54 39.54
N LYS A 367 -35.02 -25.08 40.49
CA LYS A 367 -36.08 -25.89 41.10
C LYS A 367 -37.20 -26.20 40.09
N GLU A 368 -37.67 -25.22 39.33
CA GLU A 368 -38.71 -25.41 38.31
C GLU A 368 -38.26 -26.39 37.23
N ARG A 369 -37.01 -26.30 36.77
CA ARG A 369 -36.46 -27.09 35.66
C ARG A 369 -35.78 -28.39 36.06
N ARG A 370 -35.90 -28.81 37.33
CA ARG A 370 -35.24 -30.01 37.88
C ARG A 370 -33.72 -30.02 37.65
N LEU A 371 -33.07 -28.90 37.90
CA LEU A 371 -31.62 -28.75 37.78
C LEU A 371 -30.96 -28.59 39.17
N SER A 372 -29.73 -29.05 39.29
CA SER A 372 -28.76 -28.63 40.30
C SER A 372 -27.82 -27.59 39.66
N MET A 373 -27.26 -26.69 40.46
CA MET A 373 -26.32 -25.68 39.95
C MET A 373 -24.92 -25.96 40.46
N SER A 374 -23.92 -25.83 39.58
CA SER A 374 -22.54 -25.62 40.02
C SER A 374 -22.41 -24.23 40.67
N GLN A 375 -21.26 -23.95 41.29
CA GLN A 375 -20.84 -22.59 41.58
C GLN A 375 -20.89 -21.73 40.32
N ALA A 376 -21.16 -20.44 40.48
CA ALA A 376 -21.09 -19.50 39.38
C ALA A 376 -19.64 -19.34 38.93
N TYR A 377 -19.39 -19.52 37.64
CA TYR A 377 -18.05 -19.36 37.06
C TYR A 377 -17.85 -17.95 36.47
N VAL A 378 -18.93 -17.21 36.23
CA VAL A 378 -18.89 -15.79 35.83
C VAL A 378 -19.91 -15.00 36.65
N SER A 379 -19.51 -13.82 37.12
CA SER A 379 -20.39 -12.81 37.72
C SER A 379 -20.18 -11.45 37.03
N SER A 380 -21.26 -10.78 36.64
CA SER A 380 -21.18 -9.50 35.93
C SER A 380 -22.37 -8.59 36.22
N GLN A 381 -22.14 -7.29 36.31
CA GLN A 381 -23.21 -6.32 36.60
C GLN A 381 -24.11 -6.11 35.39
N TYR A 382 -25.40 -5.82 35.62
CA TYR A 382 -26.28 -5.35 34.55
C TYR A 382 -25.91 -3.92 34.13
N VAL A 383 -26.03 -3.66 32.84
CA VAL A 383 -25.82 -2.37 32.21
C VAL A 383 -26.95 -2.09 31.23
N ILE A 384 -27.24 -0.81 31.03
CA ILE A 384 -28.15 -0.37 29.98
C ILE A 384 -27.35 -0.14 28.70
N LEU A 385 -27.84 -0.72 27.63
CA LEU A 385 -27.31 -0.59 26.29
C LEU A 385 -28.30 0.27 25.49
N MET A 386 -27.86 1.47 25.11
CA MET A 386 -28.72 2.50 24.55
C MET A 386 -28.17 3.01 23.21
N ASN A 387 -29.05 3.42 22.31
CA ASN A 387 -28.63 4.11 21.09
C ASN A 387 -28.00 5.48 21.44
N GLU A 388 -26.87 5.84 20.82
CA GLU A 388 -26.18 7.13 21.05
C GLU A 388 -27.08 8.36 20.83
N LYS A 389 -28.15 8.20 20.04
CA LYS A 389 -29.12 9.26 19.74
C LYS A 389 -30.16 9.50 20.84
N CYS A 390 -30.32 8.58 21.78
CA CYS A 390 -31.28 8.68 22.89
C CYS A 390 -30.63 9.40 24.09
N SER A 391 -31.45 10.17 24.82
CA SER A 391 -31.02 10.83 26.06
C SER A 391 -31.00 9.83 27.20
N GLU A 392 -30.13 10.07 28.19
CA GLU A 392 -30.15 9.29 29.43
C GLU A 392 -31.44 9.54 30.25
N ASP A 393 -32.08 10.70 30.04
CA ASP A 393 -33.39 11.03 30.61
C ASP A 393 -34.53 10.14 30.06
N ASP A 394 -34.29 9.43 28.94
CA ASP A 394 -35.26 8.51 28.34
C ASP A 394 -35.30 7.15 29.09
N ILE A 395 -34.38 6.90 30.03
CA ILE A 395 -34.42 5.70 30.87
C ILE A 395 -35.65 5.76 31.78
N GLY A 396 -36.45 4.69 31.79
CA GLY A 396 -37.71 4.58 32.50
C GLY A 396 -38.94 5.07 31.71
N SER A 397 -38.79 5.98 30.74
CA SER A 397 -39.92 6.53 29.95
C SER A 397 -39.93 6.09 28.48
N GLY A 398 -38.76 5.74 27.93
CA GLY A 398 -38.59 5.28 26.55
C GLY A 398 -39.06 3.85 26.30
N THR A 399 -38.77 3.33 25.11
CA THR A 399 -39.08 1.96 24.70
C THR A 399 -37.96 1.01 25.11
N LEU A 400 -38.26 0.10 26.04
CA LEU A 400 -37.34 -0.91 26.54
C LEU A 400 -37.48 -2.21 25.73
N ALA A 401 -36.38 -2.72 25.17
CA ALA A 401 -36.31 -4.05 24.59
C ALA A 401 -35.85 -5.07 25.64
N LEU A 402 -36.58 -6.18 25.79
CA LEU A 402 -36.22 -7.29 26.66
C LEU A 402 -36.54 -8.63 26.01
N THR A 403 -35.90 -9.70 26.47
CA THR A 403 -36.39 -11.05 26.19
C THR A 403 -37.56 -11.39 27.12
N PHE A 404 -38.30 -12.47 26.85
CA PHE A 404 -39.37 -12.92 27.77
C PHE A 404 -38.84 -13.29 29.16
N SER A 405 -37.58 -13.73 29.24
CA SER A 405 -36.84 -14.01 30.46
C SER A 405 -35.87 -12.89 30.86
N GLY A 406 -36.00 -11.71 30.25
CA GLY A 406 -35.07 -10.60 30.45
C GLY A 406 -35.32 -9.89 31.78
N TYR A 407 -34.26 -9.50 32.47
CA TYR A 407 -34.35 -8.78 33.74
C TYR A 407 -34.12 -7.27 33.56
N TYR A 408 -35.01 -6.48 34.14
CA TYR A 408 -34.84 -5.04 34.34
C TYR A 408 -35.24 -4.69 35.76
N GLY A 409 -34.30 -4.13 36.54
CA GLY A 409 -34.49 -3.83 37.95
C GLY A 409 -35.01 -2.43 38.26
N GLY A 410 -35.23 -1.58 37.25
CA GLY A 410 -35.71 -0.21 37.42
C GLY A 410 -37.23 -0.08 37.28
N GLU A 411 -37.77 1.06 37.73
CA GLU A 411 -39.15 1.43 37.40
C GLU A 411 -39.23 1.85 35.92
N HIS A 412 -40.24 1.33 35.21
CA HIS A 412 -40.46 1.62 33.79
C HIS A 412 -41.92 1.96 33.53
N GLU A 413 -42.17 3.18 33.09
CA GLU A 413 -43.49 3.68 32.68
C GLU A 413 -43.69 3.63 31.16
N GLY A 414 -42.59 3.51 30.39
CA GLY A 414 -42.60 3.44 28.94
C GLY A 414 -43.08 2.11 28.35
N GLY A 415 -42.98 1.97 27.03
CA GLY A 415 -43.33 0.71 26.34
C GLY A 415 -42.26 -0.36 26.54
N VAL A 416 -42.66 -1.62 26.77
CA VAL A 416 -41.75 -2.78 26.76
C VAL A 416 -42.04 -3.63 25.52
N VAL A 417 -41.01 -3.93 24.74
CA VAL A 417 -41.08 -4.78 23.55
C VAL A 417 -40.29 -6.04 23.79
N HIS A 418 -40.97 -7.19 23.70
CA HIS A 418 -40.34 -8.49 23.88
C HIS A 418 -39.79 -9.05 22.55
N TYR A 419 -38.61 -9.64 22.63
CA TYR A 419 -37.95 -10.36 21.53
C TYR A 419 -37.57 -11.78 21.97
N ASP A 420 -37.28 -12.65 21.01
CA ASP A 420 -36.99 -14.06 21.30
C ASP A 420 -35.56 -14.28 21.81
N SER A 421 -34.63 -13.35 21.52
CA SER A 421 -33.24 -13.44 21.94
C SER A 421 -32.62 -12.09 22.31
N THR A 422 -31.60 -12.11 23.17
CA THR A 422 -30.86 -10.92 23.58
C THR A 422 -30.20 -10.20 22.39
N ASP A 423 -29.72 -10.98 21.42
CA ASP A 423 -29.18 -10.47 20.16
C ASP A 423 -30.22 -9.69 19.34
N GLU A 424 -31.49 -10.12 19.34
CA GLU A 424 -32.59 -9.35 18.74
C GLU A 424 -32.91 -8.07 19.50
N CYS A 425 -32.92 -8.09 20.84
CA CYS A 425 -33.10 -6.88 21.66
C CYS A 425 -32.04 -5.82 21.31
N ILE A 426 -30.76 -6.22 21.27
CA ILE A 426 -29.65 -5.31 20.98
C ILE A 426 -29.73 -4.79 19.54
N ARG A 427 -30.09 -5.66 18.58
CA ARG A 427 -30.36 -5.22 17.18
C ARG A 427 -31.49 -4.22 17.09
N ALA A 428 -32.55 -4.38 17.87
CA ALA A 428 -33.67 -3.45 17.88
C ALA A 428 -33.23 -2.08 18.37
N VAL A 429 -32.44 -2.01 19.44
CA VAL A 429 -31.88 -0.77 19.97
C VAL A 429 -30.93 -0.12 18.96
N ALA A 430 -30.02 -0.89 18.36
CA ALA A 430 -29.09 -0.37 17.36
C ALA A 430 -29.78 0.22 16.13
N LYS A 431 -30.92 -0.37 15.72
CA LYS A 431 -31.76 0.12 14.61
C LYS A 431 -32.73 1.23 15.00
N GLY A 432 -32.81 1.60 16.29
CA GLY A 432 -33.76 2.60 16.80
C GLY A 432 -35.22 2.14 16.83
N LYS A 433 -35.46 0.82 16.89
CA LYS A 433 -36.80 0.26 17.14
C LYS A 433 -37.19 0.25 18.62
N ALA A 434 -36.18 0.29 19.48
CA ALA A 434 -36.28 0.48 20.91
C ALA A 434 -35.19 1.49 21.32
N ASP A 435 -35.38 2.19 22.43
CA ASP A 435 -34.45 3.21 22.90
C ASP A 435 -33.27 2.58 23.64
N TYR A 436 -33.56 1.55 24.44
CA TYR A 436 -32.53 0.84 25.22
C TYR A 436 -32.93 -0.61 25.56
N THR A 437 -31.94 -1.39 26.00
CA THR A 437 -32.07 -2.76 26.52
C THR A 437 -31.24 -2.92 27.79
N CYS A 438 -31.58 -3.88 28.64
CA CYS A 438 -30.82 -4.22 29.84
C CYS A 438 -30.15 -5.59 29.66
N VAL A 439 -28.82 -5.64 29.78
CA VAL A 439 -28.01 -6.86 29.63
C VAL A 439 -26.83 -6.83 30.59
N ASP A 440 -26.15 -7.94 30.80
CA ASP A 440 -24.93 -7.94 31.62
C ASP A 440 -23.73 -7.32 30.89
N ALA A 441 -22.72 -6.89 31.67
CA ALA A 441 -21.56 -6.18 31.18
C ALA A 441 -20.75 -6.95 30.12
N TYR A 442 -20.61 -8.29 30.24
CA TYR A 442 -19.88 -9.07 29.24
C TYR A 442 -20.65 -9.18 27.93
N THR A 443 -21.97 -9.40 28.01
CA THR A 443 -22.86 -9.30 26.84
C THR A 443 -22.71 -7.94 26.19
N ALA A 444 -22.78 -6.86 26.96
CA ALA A 444 -22.67 -5.52 26.41
C ALA A 444 -21.32 -5.27 25.72
N GLN A 445 -20.22 -5.68 26.35
CA GLN A 445 -18.88 -5.54 25.81
C GLN A 445 -18.69 -6.30 24.49
N TYR A 446 -19.22 -7.52 24.40
CA TYR A 446 -19.20 -8.31 23.16
C TYR A 446 -19.86 -7.56 22.01
N PHE A 447 -21.08 -7.05 22.23
CA PHE A 447 -21.84 -6.38 21.18
C PHE A 447 -21.25 -5.03 20.79
N VAL A 448 -20.83 -4.20 21.75
CA VAL A 448 -20.24 -2.88 21.45
C VAL A 448 -18.91 -2.98 20.70
N ASN A 449 -18.17 -4.08 20.86
CA ASN A 449 -16.95 -4.35 20.11
C ASN A 449 -17.20 -4.71 18.62
N LEU A 450 -18.44 -4.96 18.21
CA LEU A 450 -18.79 -5.24 16.81
C LEU A 450 -19.10 -3.95 16.02
N PRO A 451 -18.53 -3.77 14.81
CA PRO A 451 -18.69 -2.52 14.03
C PRO A 451 -20.14 -2.13 13.71
N GLN A 452 -21.06 -3.10 13.65
CA GLN A 452 -22.47 -2.86 13.37
C GLN A 452 -23.25 -2.25 14.54
N TYR A 453 -22.66 -2.24 15.74
CA TYR A 453 -23.24 -1.73 16.97
C TYR A 453 -22.44 -0.54 17.54
N ALA A 454 -21.60 0.10 16.70
CA ALA A 454 -20.78 1.24 17.10
C ALA A 454 -21.57 2.47 17.57
N ASN A 455 -22.87 2.53 17.26
CA ASN A 455 -23.79 3.57 17.68
C ASN A 455 -24.46 3.29 19.04
N LEU A 456 -23.96 2.30 19.78
CA LEU A 456 -24.47 1.95 21.10
C LEU A 456 -23.54 2.47 22.19
N LYS A 457 -24.13 3.05 23.24
CA LYS A 457 -23.43 3.46 24.47
C LYS A 457 -23.83 2.56 25.64
N LEU A 458 -22.87 2.32 26.54
CA LEU A 458 -23.11 1.59 27.79
C LEU A 458 -23.33 2.58 28.93
N ILE A 459 -24.38 2.33 29.72
CA ILE A 459 -24.69 3.09 30.93
C ILE A 459 -24.65 2.10 32.11
N PRO A 460 -23.67 2.20 33.01
CA PRO A 460 -23.59 1.33 34.18
C PRO A 460 -24.84 1.43 35.05
N GLN A 461 -25.30 0.31 35.59
CA GLN A 461 -26.40 0.28 36.55
C GLN A 461 -25.97 -0.42 37.84
N ALA A 462 -26.53 0.02 38.96
CA ALA A 462 -26.29 -0.56 40.29
C ALA A 462 -27.37 -1.61 40.63
N TYR A 463 -27.59 -2.57 39.73
CA TYR A 463 -28.50 -3.70 39.97
C TYR A 463 -27.76 -4.92 40.52
N LYS A 464 -28.50 -5.97 40.92
CA LYS A 464 -27.92 -7.26 41.31
C LYS A 464 -27.08 -7.82 40.15
N SER A 465 -25.90 -8.36 40.43
CA SER A 465 -25.07 -9.03 39.43
C SER A 465 -25.81 -10.22 38.80
N ARG A 466 -25.57 -10.42 37.51
CA ARG A 466 -25.92 -11.63 36.77
C ARG A 466 -24.78 -12.63 36.92
N GLU A 467 -25.13 -13.78 37.49
CA GLU A 467 -24.23 -14.91 37.68
C GLU A 467 -24.60 -16.04 36.74
N ILE A 468 -23.60 -16.70 36.16
CA ILE A 468 -23.78 -17.80 35.22
C ILE A 468 -23.06 -19.05 35.77
N CYS A 469 -23.75 -20.19 35.71
CA CYS A 469 -23.26 -21.49 36.17
C CYS A 469 -23.62 -22.62 35.21
N PHE A 470 -23.08 -23.82 35.47
CA PHE A 470 -23.50 -25.06 34.84
C PHE A 470 -24.75 -25.60 35.55
N GLY A 471 -25.73 -26.06 34.77
CA GLY A 471 -26.91 -26.75 35.28
C GLY A 471 -26.78 -28.26 35.11
N ILE A 472 -26.94 -29.06 36.16
CA ILE A 472 -26.88 -30.53 36.11
C ILE A 472 -28.31 -31.08 36.23
N VAL A 473 -28.74 -31.95 35.32
CA VAL A 473 -30.10 -32.51 35.31
C VAL A 473 -30.32 -33.45 36.49
N LYS A 474 -31.44 -33.29 37.22
CA LYS A 474 -31.79 -34.12 38.39
C LYS A 474 -32.60 -35.37 38.01
N PRO A 475 -32.29 -36.55 38.58
CA PRO A 475 -31.23 -36.80 39.57
C PRO A 475 -29.87 -36.96 38.89
N GLY A 476 -28.94 -36.06 39.22
CA GLY A 476 -27.58 -36.07 38.67
C GLY A 476 -26.56 -36.60 39.69
N PRO A 477 -25.43 -37.16 39.23
CA PRO A 477 -24.35 -37.61 40.10
C PRO A 477 -23.81 -36.44 40.93
N GLN A 478 -23.70 -36.62 42.25
CA GLN A 478 -23.19 -35.59 43.15
C GLN A 478 -21.70 -35.33 42.90
N GLU A 479 -21.00 -36.37 42.48
CA GLU A 479 -19.58 -36.37 42.10
C GLU A 479 -19.32 -35.40 40.96
N LEU A 480 -20.20 -35.33 39.95
CA LEU A 480 -20.07 -34.37 38.84
C LEU A 480 -20.13 -32.92 39.32
N ILE A 481 -21.09 -32.60 40.18
CA ILE A 481 -21.24 -31.24 40.73
C ILE A 481 -20.01 -30.89 41.57
N SER A 482 -19.54 -31.83 42.40
CA SER A 482 -18.34 -31.65 43.21
C SER A 482 -17.10 -31.39 42.36
N VAL A 483 -16.87 -32.21 41.33
CA VAL A 483 -15.75 -32.05 40.38
C VAL A 483 -15.82 -30.72 39.66
N LEU A 484 -16.98 -30.32 39.12
CA LEU A 484 -17.15 -29.04 38.44
C LEU A 484 -16.86 -27.86 39.38
N ASN A 485 -17.37 -27.90 40.61
CA ASN A 485 -17.13 -26.84 41.60
C ASN A 485 -15.64 -26.71 41.95
N LYS A 486 -14.93 -27.84 42.12
CA LYS A 486 -13.49 -27.83 42.36
C LYS A 486 -12.76 -27.20 41.20
N ILE A 487 -13.04 -27.61 39.96
CA ILE A 487 -12.39 -27.02 38.79
C ILE A 487 -12.65 -25.51 38.71
N ILE A 488 -13.89 -25.06 38.90
CA ILE A 488 -14.25 -23.64 38.86
C ILE A 488 -13.45 -22.83 39.88
N LEU A 489 -13.26 -23.37 41.09
CA LEU A 489 -12.47 -22.72 42.15
C LEU A 489 -10.96 -22.75 41.89
N LEU A 490 -10.48 -23.73 41.12
CA LEU A 490 -9.07 -23.93 40.80
C LEU A 490 -8.61 -23.19 39.54
N ILE A 491 -9.52 -22.57 38.76
CA ILE A 491 -9.13 -21.86 37.54
C ILE A 491 -8.27 -20.66 37.93
N PRO A 492 -7.00 -20.58 37.47
CA PRO A 492 -6.17 -19.42 37.73
C PRO A 492 -6.83 -18.15 37.20
N GLU A 493 -6.76 -17.05 37.96
CA GLU A 493 -7.37 -15.78 37.54
C GLU A 493 -6.91 -15.35 36.14
N GLU A 494 -5.62 -15.56 35.82
CA GLU A 494 -5.07 -15.25 34.49
C GLU A 494 -5.75 -16.06 33.37
N GLU A 495 -6.01 -17.35 33.59
CA GLU A 495 -6.69 -18.20 32.61
C GLU A 495 -8.17 -17.83 32.46
N MET A 496 -8.86 -17.57 33.57
CA MET A 496 -10.23 -17.06 33.51
C MET A 496 -10.31 -15.73 32.74
N GLN A 497 -9.39 -14.79 32.99
CA GLN A 497 -9.30 -13.53 32.25
C GLN A 497 -9.02 -13.75 30.76
N LYS A 498 -8.15 -14.70 30.39
CA LYS A 498 -7.90 -15.07 28.98
C LYS A 498 -9.18 -15.58 28.30
N ILE A 499 -9.95 -16.45 28.97
CA ILE A 499 -11.24 -16.95 28.46
C ILE A 499 -12.22 -15.79 28.26
N LEU A 500 -12.37 -14.93 29.26
CA LEU A 500 -13.27 -13.77 29.21
C LEU A 500 -12.91 -12.80 28.07
N ILE A 501 -11.64 -12.40 27.96
CA ILE A 501 -11.17 -11.46 26.93
C ILE A 501 -11.34 -12.05 25.53
N ARG A 502 -11.01 -13.33 25.34
CA ARG A 502 -11.14 -14.02 24.04
C ARG A 502 -12.58 -14.00 23.54
N ASN A 503 -13.55 -14.17 24.44
CA ASN A 503 -14.96 -14.26 24.09
C ASN A 503 -15.69 -12.91 24.06
N THR A 504 -15.12 -11.85 24.63
CA THR A 504 -15.75 -10.50 24.68
C THR A 504 -15.08 -9.49 23.75
N VAL A 505 -13.80 -9.67 23.44
CA VAL A 505 -13.01 -8.78 22.57
C VAL A 505 -12.73 -9.48 21.26
N GLN A 506 -13.55 -9.23 20.24
CA GLN A 506 -13.29 -9.77 18.90
C GLN A 506 -12.08 -9.07 18.25
N LYS A 507 -11.07 -9.86 17.84
CA LYS A 507 -9.95 -9.37 17.02
C LYS A 507 -10.47 -8.87 15.68
N GLN A 508 -10.51 -7.57 15.49
CA GLN A 508 -10.92 -6.98 14.21
C GLN A 508 -9.80 -7.12 13.17
N SER A 509 -10.09 -7.77 12.04
CA SER A 509 -9.30 -7.59 10.83
C SER A 509 -9.66 -6.25 10.19
N PHE A 510 -8.69 -5.38 9.95
CA PHE A 510 -8.91 -4.12 9.23
C PHE A 510 -9.55 -4.39 7.87
N SER A 511 -10.77 -3.88 7.64
CA SER A 511 -11.44 -3.93 6.34
C SER A 511 -11.66 -2.52 5.81
N VAL A 512 -11.43 -2.32 4.51
CA VAL A 512 -11.65 -1.03 3.83
C VAL A 512 -13.11 -0.58 3.99
N ARG A 513 -14.06 -1.54 3.99
CA ARG A 513 -15.48 -1.26 4.20
C ARG A 513 -15.77 -0.73 5.61
N SER A 514 -15.13 -1.29 6.63
CA SER A 514 -15.26 -0.83 8.03
C SER A 514 -14.69 0.57 8.19
N PHE A 515 -13.55 0.87 7.58
CA PHE A 515 -12.95 2.21 7.60
C PHE A 515 -13.87 3.28 6.98
N ILE A 516 -14.46 2.97 5.82
CA ILE A 516 -15.39 3.88 5.12
C ILE A 516 -16.62 4.18 5.98
N LYS A 517 -17.18 3.17 6.66
CA LYS A 517 -18.32 3.35 7.56
C LYS A 517 -17.98 4.18 8.80
N ALA A 518 -16.80 3.94 9.38
CA ALA A 518 -16.36 4.63 10.59
C ALA A 518 -15.97 6.09 10.32
N ASN A 519 -15.49 6.42 9.12
CA ASN A 519 -14.96 7.74 8.78
C ASN A 519 -15.55 8.26 7.45
N PRO A 520 -16.87 8.53 7.39
CA PRO A 520 -17.54 8.89 6.15
C PRO A 520 -17.06 10.25 5.61
N LEU A 521 -16.82 11.23 6.49
CA LEU A 521 -16.39 12.59 6.10
C LEU A 521 -14.95 12.59 5.55
N GLU A 522 -14.05 11.88 6.21
CA GLU A 522 -12.64 11.73 5.83
C GLU A 522 -12.53 10.96 4.51
N THR A 523 -13.34 9.91 4.34
CA THR A 523 -13.41 9.14 3.09
C THR A 523 -13.90 10.02 1.94
N ILE A 524 -14.97 10.79 2.15
CA ILE A 524 -15.48 11.75 1.16
C ILE A 524 -14.39 12.76 0.80
N GLY A 525 -13.68 13.32 1.79
CA GLY A 525 -12.57 14.25 1.57
C GLY A 525 -11.45 13.65 0.72
N LEU A 526 -11.05 12.40 1.00
CA LEU A 526 -10.02 11.70 0.26
C LEU A 526 -10.43 11.41 -1.20
N VAL A 527 -11.65 10.93 -1.41
CA VAL A 527 -12.20 10.66 -2.75
C VAL A 527 -12.34 11.97 -3.54
N ALA A 528 -12.83 13.04 -2.91
CA ALA A 528 -12.91 14.36 -3.51
C ALA A 528 -11.52 14.91 -3.89
N GLY A 529 -10.51 14.71 -3.03
CA GLY A 529 -9.12 15.08 -3.32
C GLY A 529 -8.53 14.33 -4.52
N ILE A 530 -8.77 13.02 -4.62
CA ILE A 530 -8.35 12.21 -5.78
C ILE A 530 -9.07 12.66 -7.05
N LEU A 531 -10.38 12.88 -7.00
CA LEU A 531 -11.16 13.42 -8.13
C LEU A 531 -10.65 14.80 -8.55
N MET A 532 -10.32 15.67 -7.60
CA MET A 532 -9.75 16.99 -7.87
C MET A 532 -8.41 16.87 -8.59
N LEU A 533 -7.54 15.95 -8.16
CA LEU A 533 -6.26 15.68 -8.83
C LEU A 533 -6.45 15.12 -10.25
N ILE A 534 -7.41 14.21 -10.45
CA ILE A 534 -7.75 13.68 -11.78
C ILE A 534 -8.27 14.80 -12.68
N ILE A 535 -9.17 15.65 -12.17
CA ILE A 535 -9.72 16.80 -12.91
C ILE A 535 -8.60 17.78 -13.25
N LEU A 536 -7.71 18.10 -12.32
CA LEU A 536 -6.55 18.97 -12.55
C LEU A 536 -5.60 18.38 -13.60
N SER A 537 -5.34 17.08 -13.54
CA SER A 537 -4.53 16.35 -14.52
C SER A 537 -5.18 16.33 -15.90
N LEU A 538 -6.49 16.08 -15.98
CA LEU A 538 -7.28 16.14 -17.21
C LEU A 538 -7.29 17.55 -17.80
N LEU A 539 -7.51 18.59 -16.98
CA LEU A 539 -7.46 19.99 -17.40
C LEU A 539 -6.06 20.37 -17.87
N TYR A 540 -5.01 19.89 -17.21
CA TYR A 540 -3.63 20.07 -17.64
C TYR A 540 -3.40 19.41 -19.01
N PHE A 541 -3.84 18.16 -19.19
CA PHE A 541 -3.72 17.42 -20.45
C PHE A 541 -4.53 18.07 -21.58
N LEU A 542 -5.75 18.53 -21.31
CA LEU A 542 -6.57 19.28 -22.27
C LEU A 542 -5.92 20.60 -22.65
N ARG A 543 -5.34 21.34 -21.68
CA ARG A 543 -4.55 22.56 -21.96
C ARG A 543 -3.31 22.25 -22.80
N GLN A 544 -2.61 21.16 -22.49
CA GLN A 544 -1.43 20.74 -23.24
C GLN A 544 -1.81 20.37 -24.67
N ARG A 545 -2.86 19.56 -24.85
CA ARG A 545 -3.40 19.19 -26.17
C ARG A 545 -3.86 20.41 -26.96
N ALA A 546 -4.52 21.38 -26.32
CA ALA A 546 -4.95 22.62 -26.98
C ALA A 546 -3.75 23.49 -27.40
N ARG A 547 -2.67 23.54 -26.60
CA ARG A 547 -1.41 24.22 -26.98
C ARG A 547 -0.75 23.54 -28.17
N MET A 548 -0.62 22.21 -28.14
CA MET A 548 -0.07 21.42 -29.24
C MET A 548 -0.89 21.60 -30.52
N SER A 549 -2.22 21.56 -30.42
CA SER A 549 -3.11 21.80 -31.56
C SER A 549 -2.97 23.20 -32.15
N LYS A 550 -2.80 24.24 -31.31
CA LYS A 550 -2.52 25.60 -31.78
C LYS A 550 -1.16 25.72 -32.47
N GLN A 551 -0.12 25.08 -31.94
CA GLN A 551 1.21 25.05 -32.55
C GLN A 551 1.19 24.33 -33.90
N MET A 552 0.56 23.16 -33.97
CA MET A 552 0.41 22.38 -35.18
C MET A 552 -0.41 23.12 -36.25
N ALA A 553 -1.48 23.83 -35.86
CA ALA A 553 -2.24 24.67 -36.78
C ALA A 553 -1.43 25.86 -37.31
N LEU A 554 -0.57 26.45 -36.47
CA LEU A 554 0.32 27.54 -36.88
C LEU A 554 1.43 27.04 -37.81
N GLU A 555 2.02 25.89 -37.53
CA GLU A 555 3.00 25.25 -38.42
C GLU A 555 2.36 24.86 -39.75
N LEU A 556 1.18 24.25 -39.75
CA LEU A 556 0.47 23.91 -40.98
C LEU A 556 0.17 25.16 -41.82
N LYS A 557 -0.26 26.26 -41.18
CA LYS A 557 -0.46 27.55 -41.86
C LYS A 557 0.84 28.15 -42.38
N LYS A 558 1.97 27.97 -41.69
CA LYS A 558 3.30 28.37 -42.15
C LYS A 558 3.71 27.56 -43.38
N HIS A 559 3.53 26.24 -43.37
CA HIS A 559 3.82 25.38 -44.52
C HIS A 559 2.97 25.73 -45.75
N PHE A 560 1.65 25.91 -45.59
CA PHE A 560 0.78 26.36 -46.68
C PHE A 560 1.17 27.73 -47.27
N ARG A 561 1.65 28.66 -46.44
CA ARG A 561 2.11 29.97 -46.92
C ARG A 561 3.46 29.89 -47.63
N VAL A 562 4.34 28.98 -47.22
CA VAL A 562 5.58 28.67 -47.93
C VAL A 562 5.26 28.05 -49.29
N TYR A 563 4.33 27.09 -49.38
CA TYR A 563 3.91 26.52 -50.67
C TYR A 563 3.37 27.56 -51.65
N GLY A 564 2.59 28.54 -51.16
CA GLY A 564 2.08 29.64 -52.00
C GLY A 564 3.13 30.66 -52.47
N LEU A 565 4.31 30.73 -51.84
CA LEU A 565 5.39 31.67 -52.21
C LEU A 565 6.29 31.17 -53.35
N VAL A 566 6.35 29.85 -53.56
CA VAL A 566 7.32 29.21 -54.46
C VAL A 566 6.87 29.23 -55.94
N ASN A 567 5.61 29.59 -56.23
CA ASN A 567 5.05 29.68 -57.59
C ASN A 567 5.32 28.44 -58.48
N GLU A 568 5.47 27.28 -57.84
CA GLU A 568 5.65 25.96 -58.46
C GLU A 568 4.33 25.19 -58.44
N TYR A 569 4.16 24.25 -59.37
CA TYR A 569 3.01 23.35 -59.38
C TYR A 569 3.28 22.21 -58.38
N PHE A 570 2.42 22.05 -57.39
CA PHE A 570 2.46 20.90 -56.46
C PHE A 570 1.42 19.88 -56.87
N LEU A 571 1.75 18.60 -56.73
CA LEU A 571 0.84 17.51 -57.04
C LEU A 571 0.78 16.52 -55.88
N GLU A 572 -0.42 15.99 -55.64
CA GLU A 572 -0.71 14.94 -54.68
C GLU A 572 -1.57 13.88 -55.36
N TYR A 573 -1.13 12.64 -55.36
CA TYR A 573 -1.89 11.49 -55.87
C TYR A 573 -2.28 10.58 -54.71
N SER A 574 -3.59 10.32 -54.56
CA SER A 574 -4.12 9.37 -53.57
C SER A 574 -4.25 7.98 -54.20
N PHE A 575 -3.54 6.99 -53.65
CA PHE A 575 -3.66 5.59 -54.08
C PHE A 575 -5.03 5.00 -53.71
N ARG A 576 -5.69 5.52 -52.66
CA ARG A 576 -7.01 5.05 -52.22
C ARG A 576 -8.12 5.50 -53.15
N ASP A 577 -8.09 6.77 -53.56
CA ASP A 577 -9.18 7.38 -54.32
C ASP A 577 -8.92 7.41 -55.83
N ASN A 578 -7.71 7.02 -56.25
CA ASN A 578 -7.20 7.08 -57.62
C ASN A 578 -7.38 8.48 -58.25
N LYS A 579 -7.06 9.52 -57.47
CA LYS A 579 -7.22 10.93 -57.82
C LYS A 579 -5.92 11.68 -57.65
N THR A 580 -5.58 12.54 -58.61
CA THR A 580 -4.48 13.49 -58.50
C THR A 580 -5.02 14.90 -58.30
N ILE A 581 -4.56 15.58 -57.27
CA ILE A 581 -4.81 16.98 -57.02
C ILE A 581 -3.55 17.75 -57.40
N VAL A 582 -3.65 18.63 -58.38
CA VAL A 582 -2.60 19.56 -58.78
C VAL A 582 -2.95 20.95 -58.26
N SER A 583 -2.11 21.47 -57.36
CA SER A 583 -2.14 22.84 -56.89
C SER A 583 -1.32 23.71 -57.84
N ALA A 584 -2.00 24.44 -58.71
CA ALA A 584 -1.41 25.43 -59.60
C ALA A 584 -1.35 26.81 -58.91
N PRO A 585 -0.25 27.57 -59.05
CA PRO A 585 -0.19 28.92 -58.53
C PRO A 585 -1.22 29.83 -59.22
N SER A 586 -1.95 30.65 -58.44
CA SER A 586 -2.92 31.63 -58.95
C SER A 586 -2.35 33.05 -58.88
N LYS A 587 -2.32 33.76 -60.02
CA LYS A 587 -1.87 35.15 -60.08
C LYS A 587 -2.87 36.17 -59.51
N GLU A 588 -4.15 35.82 -59.33
CA GLU A 588 -5.21 36.78 -59.00
C GLU A 588 -5.69 36.76 -57.54
N SER A 589 -5.57 35.64 -56.82
CA SER A 589 -6.25 35.47 -55.51
C SER A 589 -5.33 35.16 -54.32
N GLY A 590 -4.03 34.96 -54.55
CA GLY A 590 -3.07 34.54 -53.51
C GLY A 590 -3.37 33.17 -52.88
N ARG A 591 -4.35 32.43 -53.42
CA ARG A 591 -4.67 31.03 -53.07
C ARG A 591 -4.43 30.16 -54.31
N PRO A 592 -3.75 29.02 -54.18
CA PRO A 592 -3.51 28.14 -55.32
C PRO A 592 -4.84 27.65 -55.91
N ARG A 593 -4.89 27.54 -57.24
CA ARG A 593 -6.00 26.91 -57.96
C ARG A 593 -5.80 25.40 -57.89
N LEU A 594 -6.78 24.70 -57.34
CA LEU A 594 -6.77 23.23 -57.27
C LEU A 594 -7.42 22.67 -58.53
N ILE A 595 -6.68 21.84 -59.26
CA ILE A 595 -7.16 21.06 -60.41
C ILE A 595 -7.19 19.61 -59.96
N VAL A 596 -8.34 18.96 -60.07
CA VAL A 596 -8.53 17.57 -59.64
C VAL A 596 -8.70 16.70 -60.88
N TYR A 597 -7.82 15.72 -61.04
CA TYR A 597 -7.89 14.68 -62.06
C TYR A 597 -8.38 13.39 -61.42
N ASP A 598 -9.48 12.86 -61.94
CA ASP A 598 -10.06 11.57 -61.53
C ASP A 598 -9.71 10.52 -62.58
N HIS A 599 -8.76 9.63 -62.27
CA HIS A 599 -8.24 8.65 -63.23
C HIS A 599 -9.18 7.47 -63.48
N ASN A 600 -10.39 7.49 -62.89
CA ASN A 600 -11.41 6.45 -63.12
C ASN A 600 -12.40 6.80 -64.26
N LYS A 601 -12.27 7.97 -64.90
CA LYS A 601 -13.14 8.38 -66.02
C LYS A 601 -12.38 8.32 -67.35
N ALA A 602 -12.96 7.67 -68.35
CA ALA A 602 -12.45 7.69 -69.73
C ALA A 602 -12.80 9.02 -70.42
N GLU A 603 -11.88 9.57 -71.22
CA GLU A 603 -12.05 10.83 -71.96
C GLU A 603 -11.97 10.61 -73.48
N ASP A 604 -12.63 11.48 -74.26
CA ASP A 604 -12.89 11.33 -75.70
C ASP A 604 -11.72 11.66 -76.65
N ASN A 605 -10.48 11.92 -76.18
CA ASN A 605 -9.38 12.45 -77.02
C ASN A 605 -8.07 11.63 -76.98
N GLU A 606 -7.84 10.79 -77.99
CA GLU A 606 -6.74 9.80 -78.08
C GLU A 606 -5.30 10.36 -77.90
N ASN A 607 -5.05 11.62 -78.26
CA ASN A 607 -3.70 12.20 -78.19
C ASN A 607 -3.35 12.77 -76.80
N GLU A 608 -4.35 13.25 -76.06
CA GLU A 608 -4.17 13.62 -74.65
C GLU A 608 -4.11 12.39 -73.74
N GLU A 609 -4.78 11.30 -74.13
CA GLU A 609 -4.86 10.05 -73.38
C GLU A 609 -3.49 9.40 -73.19
N LYS A 610 -2.66 9.28 -74.25
CA LYS A 610 -1.31 8.69 -74.16
C LYS A 610 -0.33 9.47 -73.28
N GLN A 611 -0.44 10.79 -73.22
CA GLN A 611 0.46 11.63 -72.40
C GLN A 611 0.00 11.67 -70.93
N LYS A 612 -1.32 11.69 -70.68
CA LYS A 612 -1.89 11.54 -69.34
C LYS A 612 -1.59 10.15 -68.77
N GLU A 613 -1.62 9.10 -69.59
CA GLU A 613 -1.26 7.73 -69.18
C GLU A 613 0.20 7.63 -68.75
N LEU A 614 1.13 8.28 -69.48
CA LEU A 614 2.55 8.32 -69.09
C LEU A 614 2.75 9.07 -67.76
N PHE A 615 2.09 10.21 -67.58
CA PHE A 615 2.14 11.00 -66.35
C PHE A 615 1.53 10.24 -65.16
N TYR A 616 0.36 9.61 -65.34
CA TYR A 616 -0.27 8.77 -64.35
C TYR A 616 0.57 7.55 -63.98
N LYS A 617 1.20 6.90 -64.97
CA LYS A 617 2.09 5.77 -64.75
C LYS A 617 3.29 6.14 -63.88
N ILE A 618 3.87 7.33 -64.08
CA ILE A 618 4.95 7.86 -63.23
C ILE A 618 4.43 8.02 -61.80
N LEU A 619 3.28 8.66 -61.58
CA LEU A 619 2.71 8.89 -60.24
C LEU A 619 2.31 7.61 -59.50
N SER A 620 1.84 6.59 -60.21
CA SER A 620 1.37 5.32 -59.64
C SER A 620 2.47 4.24 -59.53
N SER A 621 3.64 4.46 -60.14
CA SER A 621 4.74 3.47 -60.17
C SER A 621 5.48 3.28 -58.85
N CYS A 622 5.34 4.22 -57.90
CA CYS A 622 6.15 4.31 -56.68
C CYS A 622 7.67 4.45 -56.96
N ASP A 623 8.05 4.90 -58.16
CA ASP A 623 9.44 5.16 -58.56
C ASP A 623 9.81 6.61 -58.20
N ASP A 624 10.32 6.79 -56.99
CA ASP A 624 10.68 8.10 -56.46
C ASP A 624 11.90 8.66 -57.20
N GLY A 625 11.82 9.93 -57.64
CA GLY A 625 12.89 10.51 -58.44
C GLY A 625 12.51 11.77 -59.21
N VAL A 626 13.46 12.21 -60.05
CA VAL A 626 13.29 13.36 -60.94
C VAL A 626 13.18 12.87 -62.37
N HIS A 627 12.07 13.21 -63.03
CA HIS A 627 11.78 12.84 -64.41
C HIS A 627 11.66 14.11 -65.26
N GLU A 628 12.37 14.16 -66.39
CA GLU A 628 12.17 15.19 -67.42
C GLU A 628 11.36 14.60 -68.57
N LEU A 629 10.19 15.15 -68.84
CA LEU A 629 9.36 14.75 -69.97
C LEU A 629 8.64 15.96 -70.58
N GLN A 630 8.20 15.79 -71.82
CA GLN A 630 7.42 16.81 -72.50
C GLN A 630 5.94 16.57 -72.22
N LEU A 631 5.28 17.56 -71.63
CA LEU A 631 3.84 17.52 -71.33
C LEU A 631 3.11 18.60 -72.12
N PHE A 632 1.89 18.27 -72.52
CA PHE A 632 0.96 19.25 -73.10
C PHE A 632 0.08 19.82 -71.98
N PHE A 633 0.22 21.11 -71.73
CA PHE A 633 -0.59 21.83 -70.73
C PHE A 633 -0.71 23.29 -71.16
N GLU A 634 -1.88 23.92 -70.93
CA GLU A 634 -2.18 25.30 -71.34
C GLU A 634 -2.12 25.59 -72.86
N GLY A 635 -2.19 24.56 -73.71
CA GLY A 635 -2.31 24.71 -75.16
C GLY A 635 -1.00 24.58 -75.94
N ASP A 636 0.14 24.46 -75.25
CA ASP A 636 1.47 24.27 -75.84
C ASP A 636 2.22 23.07 -75.24
N ARG A 637 3.28 22.61 -75.92
CA ARG A 637 4.17 21.54 -75.43
C ARG A 637 5.31 22.15 -74.64
N HIS A 638 5.36 21.83 -73.35
CA HIS A 638 6.39 22.30 -72.44
C HIS A 638 7.32 21.14 -72.04
N TRP A 639 8.62 21.40 -71.96
CA TRP A 639 9.53 20.55 -71.22
C TRP A 639 9.27 20.74 -69.74
N VAL A 640 9.00 19.65 -69.05
CA VAL A 640 8.62 19.66 -67.64
C VAL A 640 9.53 18.72 -66.87
N ARG A 641 10.05 19.21 -65.74
CA ARG A 641 10.78 18.45 -64.74
C ARG A 641 9.85 18.18 -63.57
N ILE A 642 9.61 16.90 -63.28
CA ILE A 642 8.72 16.45 -62.21
C ILE A 642 9.57 15.71 -61.19
N ALA A 643 9.50 16.14 -59.92
CA ALA A 643 10.12 15.44 -58.80
C ALA A 643 9.01 14.84 -57.93
N ILE A 644 9.04 13.54 -57.71
CA ILE A 644 8.01 12.81 -56.96
C ILE A 644 8.60 11.94 -55.86
N GLU A 645 7.85 11.78 -54.78
CA GLU A 645 8.16 10.93 -53.64
C GLU A 645 6.89 10.28 -53.09
N THR A 646 6.96 8.99 -52.78
CA THR A 646 5.82 8.16 -52.37
C THR A 646 5.82 8.02 -50.85
N VAL A 647 4.70 8.42 -50.23
CA VAL A 647 4.45 8.32 -48.80
C VAL A 647 3.68 7.04 -48.51
N PHE A 648 4.21 6.21 -47.61
CA PHE A 648 3.62 4.93 -47.20
C PHE A 648 2.90 5.04 -45.85
N ASP A 649 1.76 4.35 -45.71
CA ASP A 649 1.07 4.08 -44.44
C ASP A 649 1.28 2.60 -44.09
N GLY A 650 2.27 2.32 -43.25
CA GLY A 650 2.80 0.96 -43.04
C GLY A 650 3.60 0.49 -44.26
N GLU A 651 3.21 -0.64 -44.86
CA GLU A 651 3.82 -1.16 -46.11
C GLU A 651 3.03 -0.75 -47.37
N ALA A 652 1.88 -0.10 -47.24
CA ALA A 652 1.03 0.29 -48.38
C ALA A 652 1.30 1.73 -48.81
N PRO A 653 1.45 2.04 -50.11
CA PRO A 653 1.58 3.41 -50.58
C PRO A 653 0.26 4.16 -50.33
N ALA A 654 0.34 5.29 -49.63
CA ALA A 654 -0.81 6.11 -49.26
C ALA A 654 -0.97 7.29 -50.24
N TYR A 655 0.12 8.01 -50.50
CA TYR A 655 0.13 9.19 -51.38
C TYR A 655 1.41 9.30 -52.20
N THR A 656 1.37 9.80 -53.44
CA THR A 656 2.56 10.31 -54.14
C THR A 656 2.52 11.82 -54.12
N LEU A 657 3.52 12.45 -53.50
CA LEU A 657 3.69 13.90 -53.47
C LEU A 657 4.72 14.30 -54.51
N GLY A 658 4.52 15.43 -55.17
CA GLY A 658 5.50 15.91 -56.12
C GLY A 658 5.43 17.38 -56.41
N LYS A 659 6.45 17.85 -57.12
CA LYS A 659 6.50 19.19 -57.68
C LYS A 659 6.84 19.15 -59.16
N LEU A 660 6.36 20.15 -59.89
CA LEU A 660 6.44 20.24 -61.34
C LEU A 660 6.93 21.63 -61.76
N ASN A 661 8.03 21.65 -62.52
CA ASN A 661 8.69 22.86 -63.03
C ASN A 661 8.80 22.83 -64.57
N ILE A 662 8.50 23.95 -65.23
CA ILE A 662 8.67 24.11 -66.70
C ILE A 662 10.12 24.55 -67.00
N ILE A 663 10.80 23.91 -67.95
CA ILE A 663 12.24 24.06 -68.24
C ILE A 663 12.56 24.38 -69.72
N ASP A 664 11.65 25.04 -70.44
CA ASP A 664 11.83 25.33 -71.89
C ASP A 664 13.03 26.25 -72.19
N GLU A 665 13.23 27.31 -71.39
CA GLU A 665 14.31 28.28 -71.60
C GLU A 665 15.70 27.64 -71.45
N GLU A 666 15.88 26.74 -70.47
CA GLU A 666 17.15 26.03 -70.23
C GLU A 666 17.59 25.21 -71.46
N LYS A 667 16.65 24.62 -72.20
CA LYS A 667 16.97 23.83 -73.40
C LYS A 667 17.37 24.73 -74.57
N HIS A 668 16.74 25.90 -74.72
CA HIS A 668 17.00 26.82 -75.83
C HIS A 668 18.39 27.49 -75.75
N GLU A 669 18.83 27.90 -74.56
CA GLU A 669 20.14 28.55 -74.37
C GLU A 669 21.32 27.63 -74.73
N LYS A 670 21.18 26.32 -74.48
CA LYS A 670 22.22 25.33 -74.74
C LYS A 670 22.56 25.23 -76.24
N ASP A 671 21.57 25.34 -77.12
CA ASP A 671 21.76 25.21 -78.57
C ASP A 671 22.50 26.42 -79.18
N ILE A 672 22.28 27.63 -78.64
CA ILE A 672 22.93 28.85 -79.12
C ILE A 672 24.45 28.85 -78.84
N LEU A 673 24.88 28.25 -77.73
CA LEU A 673 26.29 28.21 -77.34
C LEU A 673 27.14 27.34 -78.27
N LEU A 674 26.56 26.29 -78.87
CA LEU A 674 27.28 25.37 -79.76
C LEU A 674 27.67 26.02 -81.11
N GLN A 675 26.86 26.94 -81.64
CA GLN A 675 27.15 27.60 -82.93
C GLN A 675 28.31 28.60 -82.86
N LYS A 676 28.51 29.28 -81.72
CA LYS A 676 29.57 30.29 -81.56
C LYS A 676 30.98 29.70 -81.49
N ALA A 677 31.12 28.40 -81.22
CA ALA A 677 32.41 27.72 -81.07
C ALA A 677 33.07 27.31 -82.41
N GLN A 678 32.32 27.27 -83.52
CA GLN A 678 32.76 26.63 -84.79
C GLN A 678 33.36 27.59 -85.84
N LEU A 679 33.25 28.91 -85.66
CA LEU A 679 33.62 29.91 -86.67
C LEU A 679 34.85 30.75 -86.26
N ASP A 680 35.62 31.23 -87.24
CA ASP A 680 36.69 32.22 -87.03
C ASP A 680 36.08 33.55 -86.59
N SER A 681 36.65 34.15 -85.55
CA SER A 681 36.09 35.34 -84.90
C SER A 681 36.16 36.60 -85.76
N LEU A 682 37.07 36.66 -86.74
CA LEU A 682 37.21 37.82 -87.62
C LEU A 682 36.44 37.65 -88.94
N THR A 683 36.55 36.49 -89.57
CA THR A 683 36.08 36.27 -90.95
C THR A 683 34.75 35.52 -91.04
N HIS A 684 34.28 34.91 -89.95
CA HIS A 684 33.03 34.14 -89.88
C HIS A 684 32.90 33.00 -90.92
N ILE A 685 34.04 32.50 -91.39
CA ILE A 685 34.18 31.19 -92.05
C ILE A 685 34.76 30.20 -91.03
N TYR A 686 34.92 28.92 -91.38
CA TYR A 686 35.35 27.93 -90.40
C TYR A 686 36.73 28.26 -89.81
N ASN A 687 36.85 28.11 -88.49
CA ASN A 687 38.14 28.20 -87.80
C ASN A 687 39.00 26.96 -88.08
N SER A 688 40.29 27.03 -87.72
CA SER A 688 41.27 25.97 -88.00
C SER A 688 40.83 24.57 -87.56
N GLU A 689 40.27 24.44 -86.35
CA GLU A 689 39.85 23.14 -85.81
C GLU A 689 38.66 22.56 -86.58
N THR A 690 37.64 23.38 -86.84
CA THR A 690 36.44 22.95 -87.57
C THR A 690 36.76 22.65 -89.04
N LEU A 691 37.61 23.47 -89.65
CA LEU A 691 38.05 23.31 -91.03
C LEU A 691 38.80 21.99 -91.23
N ARG A 692 39.80 21.70 -90.38
CA ARG A 692 40.56 20.44 -90.45
C ARG A 692 39.65 19.24 -90.26
N LYS A 693 38.72 19.29 -89.31
CA LYS A 693 37.76 18.22 -89.05
C LYS A 693 36.88 17.95 -90.27
N GLN A 694 36.24 18.98 -90.83
CA GLN A 694 35.34 18.80 -91.97
C GLN A 694 36.07 18.34 -93.23
N ILE A 695 37.28 18.85 -93.50
CA ILE A 695 38.03 18.41 -94.68
C ILE A 695 38.50 16.96 -94.51
N LYS A 696 38.95 16.58 -93.31
CA LYS A 696 39.31 15.17 -93.03
C LYS A 696 38.11 14.26 -93.27
N GLU A 697 36.94 14.61 -92.74
CA GLU A 697 35.70 13.85 -92.98
C GLU A 697 35.32 13.79 -94.47
N ALA A 698 35.47 14.89 -95.22
CA ALA A 698 35.20 14.90 -96.66
C ALA A 698 36.18 14.03 -97.46
N VAL A 699 37.48 14.07 -97.13
CA VAL A 699 38.52 13.26 -97.77
C VAL A 699 38.35 11.78 -97.43
N ASP A 700 38.08 11.43 -96.17
CA ASP A 700 37.87 10.06 -95.72
C ASP A 700 36.64 9.42 -96.40
N ASN A 701 35.66 10.23 -96.82
CA ASN A 701 34.43 9.78 -97.48
C ASN A 701 34.48 9.77 -99.03
N LEU A 702 35.60 10.19 -99.66
CA LEU A 702 35.74 10.21 -101.12
C LEU A 702 35.55 8.82 -101.75
N GLN A 703 34.65 8.73 -102.73
CA GLN A 703 34.43 7.49 -103.50
C GLN A 703 35.44 7.33 -104.66
N GLU A 704 35.57 6.12 -105.20
CA GLU A 704 36.63 5.72 -106.16
C GLU A 704 36.67 6.52 -107.49
N ARG A 705 35.57 7.21 -107.85
CA ARG A 705 35.48 8.07 -109.05
C ARG A 705 35.29 9.56 -108.72
N GLU A 706 35.32 9.91 -107.44
CA GLU A 706 35.22 11.31 -107.00
C GLU A 706 36.62 11.89 -106.79
N ILE A 707 36.79 13.12 -107.25
CA ILE A 707 38.05 13.87 -107.13
C ILE A 707 37.73 15.11 -106.32
N GLY A 708 38.45 15.33 -105.23
CA GLY A 708 38.44 16.60 -104.50
C GLY A 708 39.63 17.47 -104.88
N ALA A 709 39.68 18.71 -104.40
CA ALA A 709 40.94 19.44 -104.37
C ALA A 709 41.07 20.27 -103.11
N LEU A 710 42.28 20.28 -102.54
CA LEU A 710 42.66 21.18 -101.48
C LEU A 710 43.42 22.36 -102.07
N LEU A 711 42.99 23.57 -101.75
CA LEU A 711 43.58 24.83 -102.16
C LEU A 711 44.06 25.57 -100.92
N LEU A 712 45.32 25.99 -100.94
CA LEU A 712 45.92 26.88 -99.96
C LEU A 712 46.19 28.24 -100.60
N PHE A 713 45.77 29.28 -99.89
CA PHE A 713 45.82 30.67 -100.29
C PHE A 713 46.71 31.41 -99.32
N ASP A 714 47.55 32.29 -99.85
CA ASP A 714 48.33 33.24 -99.05
C ASP A 714 48.25 34.62 -99.70
N VAL A 715 47.93 35.63 -98.90
CA VAL A 715 47.86 37.01 -99.37
C VAL A 715 49.29 37.57 -99.52
N ASP A 716 49.70 37.84 -100.75
CA ASP A 716 51.08 38.22 -101.04
C ASP A 716 51.44 39.53 -100.34
N ASN A 717 52.59 39.54 -99.65
CA ASN A 717 53.11 40.70 -98.92
C ASN A 717 52.12 41.26 -97.87
N PHE A 718 51.25 40.43 -97.27
CA PHE A 718 50.29 40.89 -96.25
C PHE A 718 50.97 41.60 -95.07
N LYS A 719 52.17 41.16 -94.66
CA LYS A 719 52.95 41.88 -93.66
C LYS A 719 53.24 43.32 -94.07
N ASN A 720 53.58 43.59 -95.34
CA ASN A 720 53.75 44.95 -95.83
C ASN A 720 52.44 45.74 -95.82
N VAL A 721 51.29 45.08 -96.07
CA VAL A 721 49.97 45.72 -95.95
C VAL A 721 49.74 46.15 -94.49
N ASN A 722 50.02 45.28 -93.53
CA ASN A 722 49.93 45.62 -92.11
C ASN A 722 50.92 46.72 -91.69
N ASP A 723 52.18 46.61 -92.11
CA ASP A 723 53.24 47.56 -91.76
C ASP A 723 53.01 48.94 -92.41
N THR A 724 52.31 49.02 -93.55
CA THR A 724 52.04 50.27 -94.28
C THR A 724 50.72 50.92 -93.90
N TYR A 725 49.62 50.15 -93.77
CA TYR A 725 48.27 50.69 -93.56
C TYR A 725 47.68 50.35 -92.18
N GLY A 726 48.40 49.59 -91.35
CA GLY A 726 47.96 49.15 -90.03
C GLY A 726 47.09 47.89 -90.03
N HIS A 727 47.06 47.20 -88.90
CA HIS A 727 46.34 45.93 -88.73
C HIS A 727 44.83 46.01 -89.03
N MET A 728 44.17 47.15 -88.77
CA MET A 728 42.75 47.31 -89.09
C MET A 728 42.47 47.21 -90.59
N GLN A 729 43.38 47.71 -91.43
CA GLN A 729 43.26 47.59 -92.88
C GLN A 729 43.62 46.17 -93.34
N GLY A 730 44.59 45.52 -92.70
CA GLY A 730 44.85 44.10 -92.88
C GLY A 730 43.63 43.22 -92.57
N ASP A 731 42.96 43.47 -91.46
CA ASP A 731 41.74 42.75 -91.07
C ASP A 731 40.61 42.94 -92.09
N ARG A 732 40.42 44.17 -92.60
CA ARG A 732 39.47 44.43 -93.70
C ARG A 732 39.82 43.66 -94.96
N VAL A 733 41.11 43.56 -95.29
CA VAL A 733 41.59 42.77 -96.43
C VAL A 733 41.24 41.29 -96.23
N LEU A 734 41.48 40.74 -95.03
CA LEU A 734 41.14 39.35 -94.71
C LEU A 734 39.64 39.08 -94.78
N ILE A 735 38.80 40.00 -94.29
CA ILE A 735 37.34 39.90 -94.40
C ILE A 735 36.89 39.93 -95.87
N GLN A 736 37.44 40.83 -96.68
CA GLN A 736 37.12 40.92 -98.11
C GLN A 736 37.52 39.66 -98.87
N VAL A 737 38.69 39.10 -98.56
CA VAL A 737 39.14 37.81 -99.12
C VAL A 737 38.20 36.68 -98.66
N ALA A 738 37.85 36.61 -97.38
CA ALA A 738 36.93 35.60 -96.87
C ALA A 738 35.53 35.67 -97.53
N GLU A 739 34.98 36.87 -97.69
CA GLU A 739 33.72 37.07 -98.39
C GLU A 739 33.80 36.66 -99.87
N LEU A 740 34.91 37.00 -100.53
CA LEU A 740 35.15 36.61 -101.91
C LEU A 740 35.21 35.08 -102.04
N LEU A 741 35.90 34.39 -101.12
CA LEU A 741 35.96 32.93 -101.10
C LEU A 741 34.56 32.35 -100.87
N LYS A 742 33.82 32.83 -99.85
CA LYS A 742 32.47 32.36 -99.54
C LYS A 742 31.48 32.54 -100.70
N LYS A 743 31.62 33.62 -101.48
CA LYS A 743 30.82 33.88 -102.70
C LYS A 743 31.32 33.08 -103.92
N SER A 744 32.59 32.72 -103.95
CA SER A 744 33.21 32.00 -105.06
C SER A 744 33.00 30.48 -104.99
N PHE A 745 32.80 29.91 -103.80
CA PHE A 745 32.65 28.48 -103.60
C PHE A 745 31.20 28.09 -103.24
N ARG A 746 30.85 26.82 -103.42
CA ARG A 746 29.48 26.32 -103.19
C ARG A 746 29.24 26.07 -101.70
N SER A 747 27.98 25.95 -101.30
CA SER A 747 27.62 25.60 -99.91
C SER A 747 28.16 24.25 -99.43
N ASN A 748 28.48 23.34 -100.37
CA ASN A 748 29.09 22.05 -100.07
C ASN A 748 30.64 22.09 -100.14
N ASP A 749 31.24 23.20 -100.55
CA ASP A 749 32.70 23.37 -100.47
C ASP A 749 33.04 23.90 -99.07
N ILE A 750 34.20 23.50 -98.56
CA ILE A 750 34.59 23.85 -97.19
C ILE A 750 35.57 25.01 -97.27
N VAL A 751 35.18 26.17 -96.74
CA VAL A 751 35.98 27.40 -96.72
C VAL A 751 36.34 27.74 -95.28
N GLY A 752 37.62 27.94 -94.99
CA GLY A 752 38.06 28.33 -93.67
C GLY A 752 39.37 29.09 -93.67
N ARG A 753 39.67 29.68 -92.50
CA ARG A 753 40.89 30.42 -92.23
C ARG A 753 41.63 29.73 -91.09
N PRO A 754 42.70 28.96 -91.39
CA PRO A 754 43.53 28.34 -90.35
C PRO A 754 44.20 29.36 -89.42
N GLY A 755 44.55 30.54 -89.95
CA GLY A 755 45.15 31.64 -89.17
C GLY A 755 45.96 32.59 -90.05
N GLY A 756 46.32 33.76 -89.52
CA GLY A 756 47.15 34.73 -90.23
C GLY A 756 46.52 35.24 -91.54
N ASP A 757 47.30 35.27 -92.60
CA ASP A 757 46.93 35.63 -93.97
C ASP A 757 46.64 34.43 -94.88
N GLU A 758 46.56 33.24 -94.29
CA GLU A 758 46.34 32.00 -95.01
C GLU A 758 44.86 31.61 -95.01
N PHE A 759 44.37 31.18 -96.17
CA PHE A 759 43.05 30.57 -96.30
C PHE A 759 43.18 29.16 -96.87
N THR A 760 42.22 28.31 -96.52
CA THR A 760 42.15 26.95 -97.05
C THR A 760 40.74 26.69 -97.57
N VAL A 761 40.68 26.12 -98.76
CA VAL A 761 39.43 25.68 -99.36
C VAL A 761 39.56 24.23 -99.78
N TYR A 762 38.56 23.42 -99.45
CA TYR A 762 38.39 22.10 -100.02
C TYR A 762 37.19 22.10 -100.96
N MET A 763 37.45 21.83 -102.23
CA MET A 763 36.45 21.69 -103.27
C MET A 763 35.99 20.24 -103.38
N ASN A 764 34.69 20.03 -103.23
CA ASN A 764 34.08 18.70 -103.36
C ASN A 764 33.71 18.40 -104.83
N SER A 765 33.91 17.14 -105.24
CA SER A 765 33.39 16.57 -106.51
C SER A 765 33.79 17.36 -107.78
N ILE A 766 35.08 17.55 -108.00
CA ILE A 766 35.65 18.11 -109.22
C ILE A 766 35.66 17.05 -110.32
N LYS A 767 35.28 17.44 -111.56
CA LYS A 767 35.23 16.50 -112.70
C LYS A 767 36.58 16.28 -113.38
N ASP A 768 37.39 17.33 -113.50
CA ASP A 768 38.72 17.26 -114.13
C ASP A 768 39.66 18.35 -113.58
N ARG A 769 40.97 18.17 -113.82
CA ARG A 769 42.03 19.11 -113.40
C ARG A 769 41.87 20.50 -114.02
N ARG A 770 41.21 20.62 -115.18
CA ARG A 770 41.05 21.88 -115.91
C ARG A 770 40.11 22.83 -115.16
N ILE A 771 39.05 22.30 -114.56
CA ILE A 771 38.14 23.08 -113.69
C ILE A 771 38.89 23.67 -112.49
N LEU A 772 39.80 22.91 -111.89
CA LEU A 772 40.63 23.41 -110.79
C LEU A 772 41.55 24.54 -111.28
N MET A 773 42.19 24.37 -112.44
CA MET A 773 43.05 25.40 -113.04
C MET A 773 42.27 26.69 -113.35
N ASP A 774 41.11 26.58 -113.98
CA ASP A 774 40.25 27.71 -114.31
C ASP A 774 39.79 28.43 -113.03
N LYS A 775 39.48 27.66 -111.97
CA LYS A 775 39.08 28.22 -110.68
C LYS A 775 40.23 28.96 -110.00
N CYS A 776 41.44 28.40 -109.98
CA CYS A 776 42.62 29.06 -109.43
C CYS A 776 42.97 30.35 -110.20
N GLN A 777 42.93 30.31 -111.53
CA GLN A 777 43.16 31.49 -112.37
C GLN A 777 42.12 32.58 -112.09
N PHE A 778 40.84 32.20 -112.05
CA PHE A 778 39.75 33.12 -111.72
C PHE A 778 39.94 33.80 -110.35
N LEU A 779 40.41 33.05 -109.35
CA LEU A 779 40.63 33.59 -108.01
C LEU A 779 41.80 34.58 -107.98
N CYS A 780 42.93 34.28 -108.63
CA CYS A 780 44.02 35.26 -108.79
C CYS A 780 43.51 36.56 -109.46
N GLU A 781 42.72 36.46 -110.52
CA GLU A 781 42.17 37.62 -111.21
C GLU A 781 41.20 38.42 -110.35
N LYS A 782 40.29 37.74 -109.62
CA LYS A 782 39.31 38.39 -108.77
C LYS A 782 39.92 39.08 -107.56
N VAL A 783 40.98 38.51 -106.99
CA VAL A 783 41.67 39.16 -105.87
C VAL A 783 42.40 40.43 -106.35
N ARG A 784 42.92 40.48 -107.59
CA ARG A 784 43.50 41.72 -108.17
C ARG A 784 42.49 42.86 -108.32
N GLU A 785 41.20 42.53 -108.41
CA GLU A 785 40.13 43.55 -108.42
C GLU A 785 39.92 44.17 -107.03
N LEU A 786 40.32 43.50 -105.94
CA LEU A 786 40.32 44.07 -104.60
C LEU A 786 41.42 45.12 -104.50
N ARG A 787 41.03 46.35 -104.13
CA ARG A 787 41.90 47.52 -104.05
C ARG A 787 42.20 47.88 -102.61
N LEU A 788 43.45 48.17 -102.32
CA LEU A 788 43.87 48.86 -101.10
C LEU A 788 43.50 50.35 -101.16
N GLU A 789 43.56 51.05 -100.03
CA GLU A 789 43.16 52.48 -99.95
C GLU A 789 43.97 53.40 -100.88
N ASP A 790 45.21 53.03 -101.25
CA ASP A 790 46.05 53.76 -102.21
C ASP A 790 45.84 53.35 -103.68
N GLY A 791 44.85 52.50 -103.94
CA GLY A 791 44.50 52.03 -105.28
C GLY A 791 45.36 50.88 -105.83
N LYS A 792 46.33 50.35 -105.08
CA LYS A 792 47.06 49.14 -105.49
C LYS A 792 46.18 47.90 -105.39
N GLY A 793 46.31 46.99 -106.36
CA GLY A 793 45.61 45.70 -106.35
C GLY A 793 46.24 44.74 -105.36
N LEU A 794 45.42 43.94 -104.68
CA LEU A 794 45.86 42.83 -103.85
C LEU A 794 46.20 41.63 -104.72
N THR A 795 47.24 40.88 -104.39
CA THR A 795 47.58 39.63 -105.08
C THR A 795 47.62 38.48 -104.09
N ILE A 796 47.33 37.27 -104.56
CA ILE A 796 47.45 36.05 -103.78
C ILE A 796 48.33 35.03 -104.51
N SER A 797 49.07 34.26 -103.71
CA SER A 797 49.70 33.03 -104.17
C SER A 797 48.81 31.84 -103.80
N LEU A 798 48.72 30.88 -104.73
CA LEU A 798 47.83 29.72 -104.62
C LEU A 798 48.59 28.41 -104.85
N GLY A 799 48.45 27.47 -103.92
CA GLY A 799 48.89 26.09 -104.08
C GLY A 799 47.70 25.16 -104.07
N ALA A 800 47.59 24.27 -105.06
CA ALA A 800 46.50 23.30 -105.11
C ALA A 800 46.99 21.86 -105.29
N ALA A 801 46.31 20.92 -104.64
CA ALA A 801 46.53 19.48 -104.78
C ALA A 801 45.19 18.77 -105.03
N LEU A 802 45.16 17.88 -106.03
CA LEU A 802 44.02 17.00 -106.26
C LEU A 802 43.99 15.91 -105.18
N ALA A 803 42.79 15.65 -104.65
CA ALA A 803 42.52 14.61 -103.68
C ALA A 803 41.89 13.40 -104.38
N SER A 804 42.46 12.23 -104.16
CA SER A 804 41.93 10.95 -104.60
C SER A 804 41.63 10.06 -103.39
N ARG A 805 40.81 9.02 -103.58
CA ARG A 805 40.51 8.04 -102.53
C ARG A 805 41.81 7.46 -101.95
N GLY A 806 41.92 7.50 -100.62
CA GLY A 806 43.09 6.99 -99.88
C GLY A 806 44.11 8.06 -99.51
N ASP A 807 44.00 9.28 -100.02
CA ASP A 807 44.75 10.42 -99.52
C ASP A 807 44.29 10.78 -98.09
N THR A 808 45.18 11.38 -97.30
CA THR A 808 44.84 11.96 -95.99
C THR A 808 44.89 13.49 -96.06
N TYR A 809 44.20 14.16 -95.13
CA TYR A 809 44.26 15.62 -95.02
C TYR A 809 45.71 16.14 -94.95
N ASP A 810 46.55 15.54 -94.11
CA ASP A 810 47.92 16.02 -93.88
C ASP A 810 48.81 15.84 -95.12
N GLU A 811 48.62 14.77 -95.90
CA GLU A 811 49.31 14.56 -97.18
C GLU A 811 48.88 15.59 -98.23
N LEU A 812 47.58 15.85 -98.36
CA LEU A 812 47.04 16.84 -99.30
C LEU A 812 47.50 18.25 -98.94
N TYR A 813 47.49 18.58 -97.64
CA TYR A 813 47.99 19.86 -97.15
C TYR A 813 49.47 20.03 -97.51
N THR A 814 50.29 19.01 -97.29
CA THR A 814 51.72 19.03 -97.63
C THR A 814 51.96 19.21 -99.14
N ARG A 815 51.17 18.54 -99.99
CA ARG A 815 51.27 18.68 -101.47
C ARG A 815 50.85 20.09 -101.92
N ALA A 816 49.75 20.62 -101.38
CA ALA A 816 49.26 21.94 -101.70
C ALA A 816 50.21 23.05 -101.21
N ASP A 817 50.80 22.89 -100.01
CA ASP A 817 51.76 23.83 -99.44
C ASP A 817 53.06 23.91 -100.26
N LYS A 818 53.61 22.76 -100.68
CA LYS A 818 54.76 22.76 -101.59
C LYS A 818 54.44 23.42 -102.93
N ALA A 819 53.23 23.25 -103.45
CA ALA A 819 52.79 23.96 -104.66
C ALA A 819 52.68 25.48 -104.40
N LEU A 820 52.14 25.90 -103.25
CA LEU A 820 52.06 27.30 -102.84
C LEU A 820 53.46 27.93 -102.73
N TYR A 821 54.41 27.21 -102.14
CA TYR A 821 55.80 27.65 -102.04
C TYR A 821 56.43 27.84 -103.43
N GLN A 822 56.21 26.93 -104.39
CA GLN A 822 56.66 27.08 -105.77
C GLN A 822 56.01 28.28 -106.48
N ALA A 823 54.73 28.57 -106.20
CA ALA A 823 54.06 29.75 -106.73
C ALA A 823 54.72 31.04 -106.22
N LYS A 824 55.12 31.07 -104.94
CA LYS A 824 55.84 32.19 -104.33
C LYS A 824 57.25 32.38 -104.92
N GLU A 825 58.03 31.30 -105.09
CA GLU A 825 59.39 31.38 -105.69
C GLU A 825 59.39 31.83 -107.16
N LYS A 826 58.36 31.46 -107.93
CA LYS A 826 58.21 31.87 -109.34
C LYS A 826 57.79 33.33 -109.52
N GLY A 827 57.75 34.12 -108.45
CA GLY A 827 57.49 35.57 -108.50
C GLY A 827 56.12 36.01 -107.97
N ARG A 828 55.42 35.16 -107.21
CA ARG A 828 54.09 35.45 -106.59
C ARG A 828 52.98 35.78 -107.61
N ASP A 829 51.79 36.13 -107.13
CA ASP A 829 50.61 36.51 -107.92
C ASP A 829 50.23 35.46 -108.99
N ARG A 830 50.23 34.19 -108.58
CA ARG A 830 49.97 33.03 -109.46
C ARG A 830 49.54 31.82 -108.66
N TYR A 831 49.07 30.82 -109.38
CA TYR A 831 48.82 29.50 -108.82
C TYR A 831 49.82 28.46 -109.34
N GLN A 832 50.02 27.42 -108.55
CA GLN A 832 50.70 26.19 -108.95
C GLN A 832 49.85 25.00 -108.48
N ILE A 833 49.71 24.01 -109.35
CA ILE A 833 49.08 22.73 -109.00
C ILE A 833 50.20 21.70 -108.84
N TRP A 834 50.15 20.94 -107.75
CA TRP A 834 51.07 19.82 -107.52
C TRP A 834 50.98 18.81 -108.69
N GLU A 835 52.14 18.36 -109.19
CA GLU A 835 52.21 17.36 -110.25
C GLU A 835 52.04 15.94 -109.72
#